data_AF-A0A1C3ETG1-F1
#
_entry.id   AF-A0A1C3ETG1-F1
#
_cell.length_a   1.000
_cell.length_b   1.000
_cell.length_c   1.000
_cell.angle_alpha   90.00
_cell.angle_beta   90.00
_cell.angle_gamma   90.00
#
_symmetry.space_group_name_H-M   'P 1'
#
loop_
_entity.id
_entity.type
_entity.pdbx_description
1 polymer ?
#
loop_
_entity_poly.entity_id
_entity_poly.type
_entity_poly.pdbx_seq_one_letter_code
_entity_poly.pdbx_strand_id
1 'polypeptide(L)'
;MSFHNSSSSDLQPRAPRKRKRSSAERGLASDHDLANLARTYLEVQHRLWPVPVTQGVLSAMTDDVIQQMVAHYKECHQSQRLDVTTAMDRSNGLQLKLAAAYARYSCDNSSPTSIVDQMVNCLHKAHAEGRFIPWEFIFTDYSVSGLDSGRRGYLNCKELINAPEKPIDTVYIDDFTRASRDSLEWWKLGWFCKRRCLRMIGASDGFDLSSPNWDIFITIYGLLSRLFIRSLQEKVGRGMKGAARRRTCLGKPPMGFTRKLMRDVDGNPIVRPSGRPQFTWSIDPVSREFVEQLFELFVDRRMSAYAIAKQFNQQKIDGTDTWSESTIKNMLWNPAYIGVFIWNRTRREFDFDKEKYVTVQNPRKEWIVTHEPSQAIIPLAKWRAARKLLAQTKRKPGLRQPVSRNQQRATTLFSGTLVCADCGRELLLYRSAQQYKNMYCVNGRSGVYGCKLCTSKSTRVIEDCLLGFLRDTVLTEQSIDELVARANEHLKSLASRPKVNVTPLRSRIASLQKKIDSFVQRVENLKESEEGLREGYERRIIQQQTEVDELKKQLRETEQTNAPVPPKLSKKTLRSYLPELRAILNQEIPVAAEAIRRLTGPIAIRQEAIPGKKRGARWIASFSPDLLAILRHVTQEKDCPDSVTLEYLCGGNWITPAAVSVPVESVPKYEQLAPKFRELHDKGASIQTIAAAHGLCWDQVKMILRFAATGERPSWPKKKKSPNRSDKNREKFMSHSDEVVSRRSNGESFAKIALELGIGETTVRRAWDHANPCCARKAMENGVTPVRGAYRHLKPEQIREVHSCLTEGKLSIPEIAARTGVSQSTIRRERLRLTQG
;
A
#
# COMPACT_ATOMS: atom_id res chain seq x y z
N MET A 1 -58.61 36.69 5.97
CA MET A 1 -57.13 36.68 6.05
C MET A 1 -56.64 35.29 5.69
N SER A 2 -56.43 35.05 4.40
CA SER A 2 -56.02 33.76 3.83
C SER A 2 -54.59 33.94 3.33
N PHE A 3 -53.61 33.49 4.11
CA PHE A 3 -52.21 33.54 3.69
C PHE A 3 -51.95 32.50 2.60
N HIS A 4 -51.51 32.98 1.45
CA HIS A 4 -51.12 32.20 0.28
C HIS A 4 -50.04 31.15 0.62
N ASN A 5 -50.39 29.88 0.41
CA ASN A 5 -49.46 28.76 0.38
C ASN A 5 -48.96 28.56 -1.06
N SER A 6 -48.04 29.41 -1.52
CA SER A 6 -47.55 29.41 -2.92
C SER A 6 -46.02 29.30 -3.07
N SER A 7 -45.32 28.76 -2.06
CA SER A 7 -43.84 28.70 -2.08
C SER A 7 -43.24 27.35 -2.49
N SER A 8 -44.03 26.27 -2.61
CA SER A 8 -43.49 24.90 -2.81
C SER A 8 -43.55 24.35 -4.24
N SER A 9 -44.13 25.07 -5.22
CA SER A 9 -44.32 24.54 -6.60
C SER A 9 -43.13 24.72 -7.54
N ASP A 10 -42.18 25.60 -7.22
CA ASP A 10 -41.08 25.98 -8.12
C ASP A 10 -39.75 25.23 -7.83
N LEU A 11 -39.72 24.39 -6.79
CA LEU A 11 -38.55 23.59 -6.42
C LEU A 11 -38.58 22.24 -7.14
N GLN A 12 -37.51 21.92 -7.89
CA GLN A 12 -37.40 20.60 -8.47
C GLN A 12 -36.95 19.58 -7.42
N PRO A 13 -37.45 18.33 -7.47
CA PRO A 13 -36.93 17.26 -6.64
C PRO A 13 -35.45 17.00 -6.99
N ARG A 14 -34.65 16.73 -5.96
CA ARG A 14 -33.22 16.47 -6.15
C ARG A 14 -33.04 15.15 -6.91
N ALA A 15 -32.40 15.21 -8.08
CA ALA A 15 -32.16 14.01 -8.87
C ALA A 15 -31.32 12.97 -8.11
N PRO A 16 -31.75 11.69 -8.08
CA PRO A 16 -31.05 10.64 -7.36
C PRO A 16 -29.62 10.46 -7.88
N ARG A 17 -28.74 9.96 -7.02
CA ARG A 17 -27.34 9.73 -7.39
C ARG A 17 -27.27 8.51 -8.33
N LYS A 18 -26.98 8.74 -9.61
CA LYS A 18 -26.81 7.66 -10.59
C LYS A 18 -25.66 6.73 -10.17
N ARG A 19 -25.87 5.42 -10.26
CA ARG A 19 -24.83 4.39 -10.08
C ARG A 19 -23.71 4.63 -11.11
N LYS A 20 -22.46 4.48 -10.68
CA LYS A 20 -21.32 4.52 -11.59
C LYS A 20 -21.34 3.25 -12.46
N ARG A 21 -21.50 3.40 -13.78
CA ARG A 21 -21.46 2.29 -14.73
C ARG A 21 -20.12 1.57 -14.65
N SER A 22 -20.15 0.24 -14.79
CA SER A 22 -18.94 -0.58 -14.82
C SER A 22 -18.15 -0.33 -16.13
N SER A 23 -16.90 -0.80 -16.20
CA SER A 23 -16.11 -0.71 -17.44
C SER A 23 -16.75 -1.48 -18.60
N ALA A 24 -17.48 -2.56 -18.29
CA ALA A 24 -18.19 -3.38 -19.27
C ALA A 24 -19.48 -2.72 -19.80
N GLU A 25 -20.14 -1.89 -18.99
CA GLU A 25 -21.35 -1.13 -19.36
C GLU A 25 -21.04 0.21 -20.06
N ARG A 26 -19.77 0.52 -20.27
CA ARG A 26 -19.35 1.79 -20.88
C ARG A 26 -19.66 1.77 -22.37
N GLY A 27 -20.33 2.82 -22.86
CA GLY A 27 -20.75 2.92 -24.26
C GLY A 27 -22.01 2.12 -24.62
N LEU A 28 -22.57 1.36 -23.67
CA LEU A 28 -23.79 0.58 -23.88
C LEU A 28 -25.04 1.45 -23.67
N ALA A 29 -26.01 1.33 -24.58
CA ALA A 29 -27.29 2.02 -24.48
C ALA A 29 -28.23 1.38 -23.43
N SER A 30 -29.39 2.01 -23.22
CA SER A 30 -30.48 1.33 -22.51
C SER A 30 -31.13 0.27 -23.41
N ASP A 31 -31.81 -0.70 -22.80
CA ASP A 31 -32.53 -1.77 -23.51
C ASP A 31 -33.56 -1.21 -24.48
N HIS A 32 -34.23 -0.12 -24.09
CA HIS A 32 -35.18 0.59 -24.92
C HIS A 32 -34.51 1.21 -26.15
N ASP A 33 -33.36 1.87 -25.98
CA ASP A 33 -32.63 2.48 -27.09
C ASP A 33 -32.06 1.43 -28.06
N LEU A 34 -31.56 0.30 -27.55
CA LEU A 34 -31.09 -0.81 -28.38
C LEU A 34 -32.22 -1.50 -29.13
N ALA A 35 -33.38 -1.68 -28.49
CA ALA A 35 -34.57 -2.23 -29.15
C ALA A 35 -35.05 -1.30 -30.27
N ASN A 36 -35.02 0.01 -30.05
CA ASN A 36 -35.34 0.99 -31.09
C ASN A 36 -34.33 0.91 -32.25
N LEU A 37 -33.03 0.82 -31.95
CA LEU A 37 -31.99 0.66 -32.97
C LEU A 37 -32.19 -0.62 -33.81
N ALA A 38 -32.48 -1.75 -33.15
CA ALA A 38 -32.72 -3.03 -33.83
C ALA A 38 -33.98 -2.99 -34.69
N ARG A 39 -35.07 -2.38 -34.20
CA ARG A 39 -36.31 -2.20 -34.96
C ARG A 39 -36.07 -1.38 -36.22
N THR A 40 -35.44 -0.21 -36.09
CA THR A 40 -35.15 0.65 -37.25
C THR A 40 -34.18 -0.01 -38.23
N TYR A 41 -33.20 -0.78 -37.74
CA TYR A 41 -32.31 -1.56 -38.59
C TYR A 41 -33.10 -2.56 -39.46
N LEU A 42 -33.98 -3.35 -38.83
CA LEU A 42 -34.79 -4.33 -39.56
C LEU A 42 -35.72 -3.63 -40.56
N GLU A 43 -36.41 -2.56 -40.16
CA GLU A 43 -37.29 -1.78 -41.05
C GLU A 43 -36.57 -1.28 -42.31
N VAL A 44 -35.37 -0.71 -42.14
CA VAL A 44 -34.59 -0.16 -43.24
C VAL A 44 -34.02 -1.28 -44.11
N GLN A 45 -33.45 -2.34 -43.52
CA GLN A 45 -32.88 -3.45 -44.28
C GLN A 45 -33.93 -4.24 -45.05
N HIS A 46 -35.14 -4.46 -44.49
CA HIS A 46 -36.24 -5.12 -45.20
C HIS A 46 -36.68 -4.31 -46.42
N ARG A 47 -36.65 -2.98 -46.33
CA ARG A 47 -36.97 -2.09 -47.44
C ARG A 47 -35.88 -2.05 -48.51
N LEU A 48 -34.61 -2.05 -48.11
CA LEU A 48 -33.47 -1.94 -49.02
C LEU A 48 -33.12 -3.27 -49.69
N TRP A 49 -33.32 -4.40 -49.01
CA TRP A 49 -32.88 -5.73 -49.49
C TRP A 49 -34.03 -6.74 -49.51
N PRO A 50 -34.98 -6.64 -50.47
CA PRO A 50 -36.12 -7.55 -50.53
C PRO A 50 -35.75 -9.02 -50.84
N VAL A 51 -34.61 -9.27 -51.51
CA VAL A 51 -34.16 -10.64 -51.89
C VAL A 51 -33.64 -11.43 -50.68
N PRO A 52 -32.78 -10.89 -49.79
CA PRO A 52 -32.42 -11.54 -48.53
C PRO A 52 -33.59 -11.79 -47.56
N VAL A 53 -34.68 -11.00 -47.66
CA VAL A 53 -35.90 -11.23 -46.87
C VAL A 53 -36.64 -12.47 -47.35
N THR A 54 -36.79 -12.66 -48.66
CA THR A 54 -37.49 -13.84 -49.22
C THR A 54 -36.72 -15.14 -49.02
N GLN A 55 -35.40 -15.08 -48.81
CA GLN A 55 -34.55 -16.24 -48.50
C GLN A 55 -34.36 -16.50 -47.00
N GLY A 56 -35.02 -15.75 -46.12
CA GLY A 56 -34.98 -15.97 -44.66
C GLY A 56 -33.67 -15.57 -43.96
N VAL A 57 -32.81 -14.79 -44.62
CA VAL A 57 -31.53 -14.33 -44.06
C VAL A 57 -31.72 -13.12 -43.14
N LEU A 58 -32.71 -12.27 -43.42
CA LEU A 58 -33.18 -11.23 -42.50
C LEU A 58 -34.29 -11.80 -41.61
N SER A 59 -34.11 -11.72 -40.30
CA SER A 59 -35.10 -12.21 -39.33
C SER A 59 -36.40 -11.40 -39.37
N ALA A 60 -37.53 -12.06 -39.13
CA ALA A 60 -38.83 -11.41 -39.07
C ALA A 60 -38.87 -10.32 -37.99
N MET A 61 -39.66 -9.27 -38.22
CA MET A 61 -39.86 -8.17 -37.30
C MET A 61 -40.81 -8.54 -36.14
N THR A 62 -40.43 -9.51 -35.31
CA THR A 62 -41.16 -9.86 -34.07
C THR A 62 -40.45 -9.29 -32.85
N ASP A 63 -41.21 -8.98 -31.80
CA ASP A 63 -40.62 -8.45 -30.56
C ASP A 63 -39.64 -9.45 -29.90
N ASP A 64 -39.87 -10.77 -30.04
CA ASP A 64 -38.96 -11.81 -29.56
C ASP A 64 -37.59 -11.76 -30.27
N VAL A 65 -37.59 -11.56 -31.60
CA VAL A 65 -36.35 -11.41 -32.38
C VAL A 65 -35.61 -10.14 -31.97
N ILE A 66 -36.32 -9.03 -31.77
CA ILE A 66 -35.72 -7.77 -31.31
C ILE A 66 -35.05 -7.97 -29.94
N GLN A 67 -35.70 -8.67 -28.99
CA GLN A 67 -35.09 -8.97 -27.68
C GLN A 67 -33.85 -9.86 -27.80
N GLN A 68 -33.87 -10.86 -28.69
CA GLN A 68 -32.69 -11.69 -28.96
C GLN A 68 -31.54 -10.88 -29.56
N MET A 69 -31.82 -9.99 -30.52
CA MET A 69 -30.83 -9.08 -31.12
C MET A 69 -30.21 -8.15 -30.08
N VAL A 70 -31.01 -7.62 -29.15
CA VAL A 70 -30.54 -6.78 -28.04
C VAL A 70 -29.67 -7.59 -27.07
N ALA A 71 -30.09 -8.81 -26.71
CA ALA A 71 -29.32 -9.69 -25.82
C ALA A 71 -27.96 -10.05 -26.43
N HIS A 72 -27.95 -10.45 -27.72
CA HIS A 72 -26.74 -10.75 -28.46
C HIS A 72 -25.81 -9.54 -28.56
N TYR A 73 -26.35 -8.36 -28.90
CA TYR A 73 -25.56 -7.12 -28.97
C TYR A 73 -24.87 -6.81 -27.63
N LYS A 74 -25.60 -6.95 -26.51
CA LYS A 74 -25.04 -6.74 -25.17
C LYS A 74 -23.93 -7.75 -24.85
N GLU A 75 -24.13 -9.01 -25.19
CA GLU A 75 -23.15 -10.07 -24.96
C GLU A 75 -21.86 -9.78 -25.73
N CYS A 76 -21.95 -9.45 -27.02
CA CYS A 76 -20.79 -9.09 -27.85
C CYS A 76 -20.08 -7.82 -27.33
N HIS A 77 -20.84 -6.80 -26.91
CA HIS A 77 -20.27 -5.56 -26.35
C HIS A 77 -19.54 -5.81 -25.01
N GLN A 78 -20.07 -6.71 -24.18
CA GLN A 78 -19.50 -7.02 -22.87
C GLN A 78 -18.34 -8.02 -22.93
N SER A 79 -18.41 -9.01 -23.80
CA SER A 79 -17.42 -10.09 -23.94
C SER A 79 -16.25 -9.74 -24.86
N GLN A 80 -16.40 -8.74 -25.74
CA GLN A 80 -15.44 -8.44 -26.82
C GLN A 80 -15.14 -9.66 -27.69
N ARG A 81 -16.15 -10.50 -27.91
CA ARG A 81 -16.09 -11.61 -28.86
C ARG A 81 -17.06 -11.32 -29.99
N LEU A 82 -16.52 -11.25 -31.20
CA LEU A 82 -17.29 -11.10 -32.44
C LEU A 82 -17.50 -12.48 -33.04
N ASP A 83 -18.75 -12.81 -33.34
CA ASP A 83 -19.11 -14.04 -34.05
C ASP A 83 -19.04 -13.79 -35.56
N VAL A 84 -17.80 -13.67 -36.06
CA VAL A 84 -17.53 -13.33 -37.46
C VAL A 84 -17.96 -14.46 -38.40
N THR A 85 -17.77 -15.71 -37.98
CA THR A 85 -18.08 -16.92 -38.76
C THR A 85 -19.56 -17.05 -39.07
N THR A 86 -20.43 -16.90 -38.07
CA THR A 86 -21.89 -17.03 -38.25
C THR A 86 -22.45 -15.95 -39.18
N ALA A 87 -21.92 -14.73 -39.13
CA ALA A 87 -22.33 -13.64 -40.02
C ALA A 87 -21.85 -13.85 -41.48
N MET A 88 -20.64 -14.38 -41.67
CA MET A 88 -20.11 -14.72 -42.99
C MET A 88 -20.85 -15.89 -43.63
N ASP A 89 -21.14 -16.95 -42.88
CA ASP A 89 -21.82 -18.15 -43.39
C ASP A 89 -23.21 -17.85 -43.93
N ARG A 90 -23.98 -16.99 -43.24
CA ARG A 90 -25.31 -16.54 -43.67
C ARG A 90 -25.26 -15.70 -44.96
N SER A 91 -24.15 -15.00 -45.18
CA SER A 91 -23.99 -14.04 -46.27
C SER A 91 -23.34 -14.63 -47.52
N ASN A 92 -22.48 -15.64 -47.35
CA ASN A 92 -21.78 -16.34 -48.43
C ASN A 92 -22.76 -17.08 -49.37
N GLY A 93 -23.89 -17.57 -48.86
CA GLY A 93 -24.95 -18.18 -49.67
C GLY A 93 -25.62 -17.22 -50.67
N LEU A 94 -25.49 -15.91 -50.46
CA LEU A 94 -26.15 -14.84 -51.24
C LEU A 94 -25.19 -14.03 -52.13
N GLN A 95 -23.88 -14.34 -52.12
CA GLN A 95 -22.82 -13.58 -52.83
C GLN A 95 -22.84 -12.06 -52.57
N LEU A 96 -23.26 -11.63 -51.38
CA LEU A 96 -23.30 -10.21 -51.01
C LEU A 96 -21.93 -9.70 -50.56
N LYS A 97 -21.55 -8.50 -50.99
CA LYS A 97 -20.38 -7.80 -50.45
C LYS A 97 -20.71 -7.26 -49.07
N LEU A 98 -19.91 -7.63 -48.07
CA LEU A 98 -20.15 -7.24 -46.69
C LEU A 98 -19.45 -5.93 -46.31
N ALA A 99 -20.14 -5.16 -45.48
CA ALA A 99 -19.65 -3.93 -44.89
C ALA A 99 -20.00 -3.85 -43.40
N ALA A 100 -19.34 -2.93 -42.70
CA ALA A 100 -19.61 -2.60 -41.30
C ALA A 100 -20.02 -1.13 -41.15
N ALA A 101 -20.72 -0.79 -40.07
CA ALA A 101 -21.07 0.58 -39.73
C ALA A 101 -20.64 0.95 -38.30
N TYR A 102 -20.11 2.16 -38.12
CA TYR A 102 -19.78 2.69 -36.79
C TYR A 102 -20.46 4.04 -36.53
N ALA A 103 -21.25 4.10 -35.45
CA ALA A 103 -21.98 5.30 -35.03
C ALA A 103 -21.66 5.71 -33.58
N ARG A 104 -21.67 7.02 -33.30
CA ARG A 104 -21.27 7.55 -31.98
C ARG A 104 -21.93 8.89 -31.66
N TYR A 105 -22.17 9.15 -30.37
CA TYR A 105 -22.31 10.52 -29.86
C TYR A 105 -21.59 10.72 -28.53
N SER A 106 -21.21 11.96 -28.26
CA SER A 106 -20.27 12.30 -27.16
C SER A 106 -20.95 12.77 -25.86
N CYS A 107 -22.25 13.04 -25.86
CA CYS A 107 -22.91 13.81 -24.80
C CYS A 107 -24.21 13.15 -24.33
N ASP A 108 -24.37 12.94 -23.02
CA ASP A 108 -25.63 12.53 -22.37
C ASP A 108 -26.84 13.42 -22.70
N ASN A 109 -26.61 14.59 -23.30
CA ASN A 109 -27.62 15.61 -23.61
C ASN A 109 -28.02 15.62 -25.11
N SER A 110 -27.43 14.73 -25.91
CA SER A 110 -27.84 14.45 -27.29
C SER A 110 -28.91 13.36 -27.27
N SER A 111 -29.91 13.47 -28.16
CA SER A 111 -30.96 12.46 -28.25
C SER A 111 -30.38 11.11 -28.73
N PRO A 112 -30.78 9.98 -28.14
CA PRO A 112 -30.45 8.63 -28.65
C PRO A 112 -30.84 8.44 -30.12
N THR A 113 -31.85 9.17 -30.61
CA THR A 113 -32.26 9.18 -32.02
C THR A 113 -31.12 9.53 -32.97
N SER A 114 -30.11 10.30 -32.52
CA SER A 114 -28.96 10.65 -33.36
C SER A 114 -28.10 9.44 -33.78
N ILE A 115 -28.06 8.34 -33.01
CA ILE A 115 -27.35 7.12 -33.45
C ILE A 115 -28.16 6.38 -34.50
N VAL A 116 -29.48 6.35 -34.32
CA VAL A 116 -30.38 5.73 -35.29
C VAL A 116 -30.24 6.42 -36.64
N ASP A 117 -30.30 7.76 -36.66
CA ASP A 117 -30.13 8.55 -37.89
C ASP A 117 -28.77 8.29 -38.57
N GLN A 118 -27.68 8.24 -37.77
CA GLN A 118 -26.34 7.91 -38.28
C GLN A 118 -26.26 6.52 -38.90
N MET A 119 -26.88 5.52 -38.27
CA MET A 119 -26.95 4.17 -38.78
C MET A 119 -27.73 4.14 -40.09
N VAL A 120 -28.91 4.78 -40.14
CA VAL A 120 -29.75 4.86 -41.35
C VAL A 120 -28.98 5.46 -42.52
N ASN A 121 -28.24 6.55 -42.32
CA ASN A 121 -27.39 7.15 -43.36
C ASN A 121 -26.32 6.16 -43.87
N CYS A 122 -25.67 5.42 -42.96
CA CYS A 122 -24.69 4.39 -43.33
C CYS A 122 -25.34 3.25 -44.14
N LEU A 123 -26.53 2.78 -43.74
CA LEU A 123 -27.25 1.72 -44.45
C LEU A 123 -27.65 2.14 -45.87
N HIS A 124 -28.20 3.35 -46.03
CA HIS A 124 -28.54 3.89 -47.35
C HIS A 124 -27.31 4.04 -48.25
N LYS A 125 -26.20 4.55 -47.71
CA LYS A 125 -24.94 4.69 -48.46
C LYS A 125 -24.38 3.32 -48.87
N ALA A 126 -24.42 2.33 -47.97
CA ALA A 126 -23.97 0.98 -48.25
C ALA A 126 -24.80 0.29 -49.34
N HIS A 127 -26.13 0.43 -49.28
CA HIS A 127 -27.03 -0.08 -50.31
C HIS A 127 -26.78 0.57 -51.68
N ALA A 128 -26.58 1.89 -51.74
CA ALA A 128 -26.24 2.58 -52.98
C ALA A 128 -24.92 2.06 -53.61
N GLU A 129 -24.03 1.51 -52.79
CA GLU A 129 -22.78 0.86 -53.21
C GLU A 129 -22.88 -0.68 -53.33
N GLY A 130 -24.09 -1.26 -53.24
CA GLY A 130 -24.33 -2.70 -53.38
C GLY A 130 -23.68 -3.54 -52.26
N ARG A 131 -23.56 -3.00 -51.05
CA ARG A 131 -22.94 -3.66 -49.89
C ARG A 131 -23.94 -3.84 -48.76
N PHE A 132 -24.01 -5.06 -48.24
CA PHE A 132 -24.88 -5.42 -47.13
C PHE A 132 -24.15 -5.27 -45.80
N ILE A 133 -24.85 -4.76 -44.77
CA ILE A 133 -24.31 -4.58 -43.41
C ILE A 133 -25.12 -5.49 -42.46
N PRO A 134 -24.54 -6.61 -42.00
CA PRO A 134 -25.13 -7.47 -40.97
C PRO A 134 -25.28 -6.74 -39.62
N TRP A 135 -26.21 -7.21 -38.79
CA TRP A 135 -26.46 -6.63 -37.46
C TRP A 135 -25.23 -6.75 -36.56
N GLU A 136 -24.52 -7.87 -36.68
CA GLU A 136 -23.29 -8.20 -35.95
C GLU A 136 -22.15 -7.22 -36.27
N PHE A 137 -22.21 -6.50 -37.40
CA PHE A 137 -21.20 -5.54 -37.87
C PHE A 137 -21.65 -4.08 -37.69
N ILE A 138 -22.69 -3.85 -36.88
CA ILE A 138 -23.09 -2.52 -36.43
C ILE A 138 -22.46 -2.27 -35.06
N PHE A 139 -21.60 -1.25 -35.01
CA PHE A 139 -20.88 -0.88 -33.81
C PHE A 139 -21.32 0.49 -33.34
N THR A 140 -21.69 0.61 -32.06
CA THR A 140 -22.11 1.88 -31.49
C THR A 140 -21.44 2.18 -30.17
N ASP A 141 -21.15 3.46 -29.94
CA ASP A 141 -20.68 3.97 -28.65
C ASP A 141 -21.62 5.10 -28.15
N TYR A 142 -22.50 4.75 -27.19
CA TYR A 142 -23.46 5.68 -26.58
C TYR A 142 -22.79 6.52 -25.49
N SER A 143 -22.87 7.84 -25.61
CA SER A 143 -22.35 8.80 -24.61
C SER A 143 -20.85 8.63 -24.29
N VAL A 144 -20.03 8.29 -25.30
CA VAL A 144 -18.57 8.16 -25.14
C VAL A 144 -17.83 9.17 -26.02
N SER A 145 -16.84 9.84 -25.44
CA SER A 145 -15.99 10.81 -26.15
C SER A 145 -15.09 10.14 -27.17
N GLY A 146 -14.95 10.73 -28.36
CA GLY A 146 -14.05 10.25 -29.42
C GLY A 146 -12.55 10.43 -29.13
N LEU A 147 -12.21 11.02 -27.97
CA LEU A 147 -10.84 11.08 -27.42
C LEU A 147 -10.53 9.92 -26.46
N ASP A 148 -11.53 9.09 -26.14
CA ASP A 148 -11.36 7.93 -25.25
C ASP A 148 -10.87 6.73 -26.06
N SER A 149 -9.71 6.17 -25.69
CA SER A 149 -9.16 4.98 -26.34
C SER A 149 -9.83 3.68 -25.88
N GLY A 150 -10.53 3.69 -24.73
CA GLY A 150 -11.24 2.53 -24.16
C GLY A 150 -12.67 2.36 -24.66
N ARG A 151 -12.97 2.82 -25.88
CA ARG A 151 -14.29 2.75 -26.52
C ARG A 151 -14.57 1.32 -27.00
N ARG A 152 -15.54 0.64 -26.39
CA ARG A 152 -15.81 -0.77 -26.71
C ARG A 152 -16.37 -0.98 -28.12
N GLY A 153 -17.32 -0.14 -28.57
CA GLY A 153 -17.85 -0.25 -29.92
C GLY A 153 -16.76 -0.03 -30.97
N TYR A 154 -15.93 1.00 -30.78
CA TYR A 154 -14.76 1.26 -31.64
C TYR A 154 -13.73 0.12 -31.62
N LEU A 155 -13.43 -0.46 -30.46
CA LEU A 155 -12.49 -1.58 -30.34
C LEU A 155 -13.01 -2.83 -31.09
N ASN A 156 -14.29 -3.16 -30.95
CA ASN A 156 -14.90 -4.27 -31.68
C ASN A 156 -14.84 -4.01 -33.20
N CYS A 157 -15.14 -2.78 -33.66
CA CYS A 157 -14.97 -2.42 -35.07
C CYS A 157 -13.51 -2.60 -35.54
N LYS A 158 -12.53 -2.20 -34.72
CA LYS A 158 -11.10 -2.36 -35.01
C LYS A 158 -10.66 -3.82 -35.01
N GLU A 159 -11.25 -4.67 -34.19
CA GLU A 159 -11.03 -6.12 -34.21
C GLU A 159 -11.55 -6.74 -35.51
N LEU A 160 -12.75 -6.34 -35.96
CA LEU A 160 -13.30 -6.78 -37.25
C LEU A 160 -12.39 -6.35 -38.42
N ILE A 161 -11.89 -5.12 -38.42
CA ILE A 161 -10.92 -4.61 -39.42
C ILE A 161 -9.61 -5.41 -39.40
N ASN A 162 -9.19 -5.88 -38.22
CA ASN A 162 -7.94 -6.63 -38.05
C ASN A 162 -8.07 -8.14 -38.25
N ALA A 163 -9.29 -8.67 -38.34
CA ALA A 163 -9.55 -10.10 -38.55
C ALA A 163 -8.76 -10.62 -39.77
N PRO A 164 -8.15 -11.82 -39.69
CA PRO A 164 -7.32 -12.37 -40.77
C PRO A 164 -8.14 -12.74 -42.00
N GLU A 165 -9.39 -13.17 -41.81
CA GLU A 165 -10.29 -13.66 -42.88
C GLU A 165 -10.88 -12.54 -43.75
N LYS A 166 -10.62 -11.27 -43.41
CA LYS A 166 -11.14 -10.08 -44.10
C LYS A 166 -12.65 -10.20 -44.38
N PRO A 167 -13.49 -10.22 -43.32
CA PRO A 167 -14.94 -10.46 -43.44
C PRO A 167 -15.72 -9.34 -44.12
N ILE A 168 -15.10 -8.18 -44.33
CA ILE A 168 -15.72 -6.97 -44.89
C ILE A 168 -14.78 -6.31 -45.89
N ASP A 169 -15.34 -5.54 -46.81
CA ASP A 169 -14.56 -4.72 -47.76
C ASP A 169 -14.60 -3.23 -47.42
N THR A 170 -15.62 -2.78 -46.70
CA THR A 170 -15.89 -1.35 -46.48
C THR A 170 -16.46 -1.09 -45.10
N VAL A 171 -16.00 -0.01 -44.47
CA VAL A 171 -16.52 0.49 -43.19
C VAL A 171 -17.18 1.85 -43.43
N TYR A 172 -18.43 1.98 -43.02
CA TYR A 172 -19.19 3.22 -43.09
C TYR A 172 -19.22 3.92 -41.74
N ILE A 173 -19.03 5.23 -41.78
CA ILE A 173 -19.25 6.15 -40.67
C ILE A 173 -20.15 7.27 -41.17
N ASP A 174 -20.94 7.90 -40.29
CA ASP A 174 -21.78 9.02 -40.72
C ASP A 174 -20.95 10.25 -41.10
N ASP A 175 -19.99 10.63 -40.25
CA ASP A 175 -19.03 11.72 -40.48
C ASP A 175 -17.63 11.37 -39.95
N PHE A 176 -16.60 12.05 -40.44
CA PHE A 176 -15.18 11.92 -40.06
C PHE A 176 -14.95 12.10 -38.55
N THR A 177 -15.79 12.84 -37.85
CA THR A 177 -15.62 13.03 -36.39
C THR A 177 -16.16 11.87 -35.57
N ARG A 178 -16.82 10.88 -36.19
CA ARG A 178 -17.35 9.68 -35.52
C ARG A 178 -16.24 8.70 -35.16
N ALA A 179 -15.40 8.28 -36.11
CA ALA A 179 -14.40 7.24 -35.88
C ALA A 179 -13.35 7.67 -34.82
N SER A 180 -12.80 8.88 -34.94
CA SER A 180 -11.91 9.44 -33.92
C SER A 180 -11.94 10.97 -33.92
N ARG A 181 -11.54 11.57 -32.80
CA ARG A 181 -11.21 13.01 -32.71
C ARG A 181 -9.71 13.25 -32.49
N ASP A 182 -8.95 12.17 -32.31
CA ASP A 182 -7.50 12.20 -32.25
C ASP A 182 -6.93 11.96 -33.66
N SER A 183 -6.13 12.92 -34.13
CA SER A 183 -5.44 12.85 -35.41
C SER A 183 -4.54 11.62 -35.48
N LEU A 184 -3.84 11.28 -34.39
CA LEU A 184 -2.91 10.15 -34.39
C LEU A 184 -3.65 8.81 -34.55
N GLU A 185 -4.77 8.64 -33.85
CA GLU A 185 -5.59 7.44 -34.01
C GLU A 185 -6.22 7.36 -35.41
N TRP A 186 -6.61 8.50 -36.00
CA TRP A 186 -7.06 8.54 -37.40
C TRP A 186 -5.98 8.10 -38.39
N TRP A 187 -4.73 8.54 -38.19
CA TRP A 187 -3.59 8.08 -38.99
C TRP A 187 -3.36 6.57 -38.85
N LYS A 188 -3.43 6.04 -37.62
CA LYS A 188 -3.32 4.59 -37.38
C LYS A 188 -4.43 3.82 -38.08
N LEU A 189 -5.68 4.27 -37.93
CA LEU A 189 -6.85 3.64 -38.55
C LEU A 189 -6.76 3.67 -40.07
N GLY A 190 -6.42 4.82 -40.65
CA GLY A 190 -6.21 5.00 -42.09
C GLY A 190 -5.14 4.05 -42.63
N TRP A 191 -3.99 3.98 -41.95
CA TRP A 191 -2.91 3.07 -42.32
C TRP A 191 -3.33 1.59 -42.23
N PHE A 192 -4.05 1.20 -41.17
CA PHE A 192 -4.55 -0.18 -41.03
C PHE A 192 -5.51 -0.56 -42.14
N CYS A 193 -6.48 0.31 -42.46
CA CYS A 193 -7.43 0.08 -43.54
C CYS A 193 -6.71 -0.02 -44.89
N LYS A 194 -5.75 0.87 -45.20
CA LYS A 194 -4.95 0.80 -46.43
C LYS A 194 -4.14 -0.50 -46.54
N ARG A 195 -3.45 -0.92 -45.46
CA ARG A 195 -2.66 -2.17 -45.44
C ARG A 195 -3.51 -3.41 -45.70
N ARG A 196 -4.79 -3.39 -45.32
CA ARG A 196 -5.74 -4.50 -45.51
C ARG A 196 -6.61 -4.35 -46.77
N CYS A 197 -6.37 -3.32 -47.58
CA CYS A 197 -7.18 -2.98 -48.75
C CYS A 197 -8.67 -2.86 -48.38
N LEU A 198 -8.97 -2.15 -47.29
CA LEU A 198 -10.31 -1.83 -46.80
C LEU A 198 -10.64 -0.37 -47.10
N ARG A 199 -11.88 -0.12 -47.54
CA ARG A 199 -12.40 1.25 -47.73
C ARG A 199 -13.02 1.76 -46.43
N MET A 200 -12.89 3.05 -46.17
CA MET A 200 -13.62 3.72 -45.09
C MET A 200 -14.29 4.97 -45.65
N ILE A 201 -15.61 5.05 -45.51
CA ILE A 201 -16.45 6.04 -46.20
C ILE A 201 -17.33 6.78 -45.19
N GLY A 202 -17.34 8.10 -45.28
CA GLY A 202 -18.28 8.99 -44.63
C GLY A 202 -19.59 9.09 -45.43
N ALA A 203 -20.70 8.73 -44.81
CA ALA A 203 -22.02 8.74 -45.45
C ALA A 203 -22.51 10.17 -45.75
N SER A 204 -22.19 11.13 -44.87
CA SER A 204 -22.74 12.49 -44.92
C SER A 204 -21.72 13.56 -45.33
N ASP A 205 -20.42 13.35 -45.12
CA ASP A 205 -19.36 14.35 -45.39
C ASP A 205 -18.50 14.04 -46.62
N GLY A 206 -18.77 12.93 -47.32
CA GLY A 206 -18.07 12.52 -48.53
C GLY A 206 -16.61 12.11 -48.30
N PHE A 207 -16.19 11.88 -47.05
CA PHE A 207 -14.86 11.36 -46.76
C PHE A 207 -14.68 9.96 -47.36
N ASP A 208 -13.67 9.75 -48.19
CA ASP A 208 -13.32 8.43 -48.71
C ASP A 208 -11.82 8.18 -48.56
N LEU A 209 -11.48 7.21 -47.71
CA LEU A 209 -10.11 6.80 -47.47
C LEU A 209 -9.46 6.12 -48.70
N SER A 210 -10.23 5.66 -49.68
CA SER A 210 -9.70 5.07 -50.91
C SER A 210 -9.15 6.11 -51.90
N SER A 211 -9.44 7.39 -51.70
CA SER A 211 -8.90 8.49 -52.52
C SER A 211 -7.36 8.50 -52.53
N PRO A 212 -6.70 8.93 -53.64
CA PRO A 212 -5.25 9.15 -53.67
C PRO A 212 -4.77 10.16 -52.63
N ASN A 213 -5.58 11.18 -52.32
CA ASN A 213 -5.25 12.28 -51.41
C ASN A 213 -5.77 12.07 -49.98
N TRP A 214 -5.95 10.81 -49.56
CA TRP A 214 -6.55 10.46 -48.27
C TRP A 214 -5.80 11.04 -47.06
N ASP A 215 -4.48 11.17 -47.16
CA ASP A 215 -3.57 11.73 -46.17
C ASP A 215 -3.79 13.25 -45.97
N ILE A 216 -4.00 13.97 -47.07
CA ILE A 216 -4.39 15.38 -47.07
C ILE A 216 -5.76 15.55 -46.42
N PHE A 217 -6.74 14.70 -46.78
CA PHE A 217 -8.08 14.76 -46.19
C PHE A 217 -8.05 14.51 -44.68
N ILE A 218 -7.32 13.50 -44.19
CA ILE A 218 -7.17 13.28 -42.74
C ILE A 218 -6.58 14.52 -42.04
N THR A 219 -5.59 15.16 -42.66
CA THR A 219 -4.94 16.35 -42.11
C THR A 219 -5.89 17.54 -42.04
N ILE A 220 -6.62 17.83 -43.13
CA ILE A 220 -7.57 18.95 -43.20
C ILE A 220 -8.76 18.73 -42.25
N TYR A 221 -9.41 17.57 -42.33
CA TYR A 221 -10.54 17.26 -41.45
C TYR A 221 -10.12 17.21 -39.98
N GLY A 222 -8.91 16.72 -39.69
CA GLY A 222 -8.30 16.78 -38.37
C GLY A 222 -8.15 18.21 -37.84
N LEU A 223 -7.61 19.12 -38.68
CA LEU A 223 -7.46 20.53 -38.34
C LEU A 223 -8.82 21.21 -38.11
N LEU A 224 -9.77 21.05 -39.05
CA LEU A 224 -11.11 21.63 -38.96
C LEU A 224 -11.85 21.17 -37.69
N SER A 225 -11.77 19.87 -37.39
CA SER A 225 -12.35 19.30 -36.18
C SER A 225 -11.75 19.92 -34.91
N ARG A 226 -10.42 20.08 -34.86
CA ARG A 226 -9.74 20.72 -33.72
C ARG A 226 -10.13 22.19 -33.56
N LEU A 227 -10.19 22.96 -34.66
CA LEU A 227 -10.62 24.36 -34.64
C LEU A 227 -12.08 24.50 -34.18
N PHE A 228 -12.96 23.63 -34.67
CA PHE A 228 -14.36 23.58 -34.26
C PHE A 228 -14.49 23.29 -32.75
N ILE A 229 -13.77 22.29 -32.24
CA ILE A 229 -13.78 21.95 -30.81
C ILE A 229 -13.29 23.13 -29.97
N ARG A 230 -12.21 23.80 -30.38
CA ARG A 230 -11.68 24.97 -29.68
C ARG A 230 -12.68 26.12 -29.65
N SER A 231 -13.27 26.47 -30.79
CA SER A 231 -14.30 27.51 -30.90
C SER A 231 -15.52 27.18 -30.04
N LEU A 232 -15.95 25.92 -30.03
CA LEU A 232 -17.05 25.44 -29.20
C LEU A 232 -16.70 25.54 -27.70
N GLN A 233 -15.50 25.13 -27.29
CA GLN A 233 -15.03 25.25 -25.91
C GLN A 233 -15.01 26.72 -25.45
N GLU A 234 -14.54 27.64 -26.29
CA GLU A 234 -14.52 29.07 -26.00
C GLU A 234 -15.94 29.66 -25.90
N LYS A 235 -16.85 29.30 -26.81
CA LYS A 235 -18.27 29.70 -26.76
C LYS A 235 -18.97 29.16 -25.51
N VAL A 236 -18.79 27.88 -25.21
CA VAL A 236 -19.35 27.24 -24.00
C VAL A 236 -18.76 27.86 -22.73
N GLY A 237 -17.45 28.08 -22.69
CA GLY A 237 -16.77 28.74 -21.57
C GLY A 237 -17.30 30.14 -21.32
N ARG A 238 -17.47 30.96 -22.36
CA ARG A 238 -18.09 32.29 -22.27
C ARG A 238 -19.54 32.19 -21.79
N GLY A 239 -20.34 31.28 -22.35
CA GLY A 239 -21.73 31.05 -21.95
C GLY A 239 -21.87 30.63 -20.49
N MET A 240 -21.04 29.70 -20.02
CA MET A 240 -20.99 29.27 -18.62
C MET A 240 -20.51 30.41 -17.71
N LYS A 241 -19.52 31.20 -18.11
CA LYS A 241 -19.06 32.37 -17.33
C LYS A 241 -20.18 33.41 -17.17
N GLY A 242 -20.92 33.68 -18.25
CA GLY A 242 -22.09 34.56 -18.21
C GLY A 242 -23.22 34.00 -17.34
N ALA A 243 -23.51 32.71 -17.45
CA ALA A 243 -24.51 32.04 -16.62
C ALA A 243 -24.12 32.01 -15.13
N ALA A 244 -22.83 31.84 -14.80
CA ALA A 244 -22.33 31.91 -13.44
C ALA A 244 -22.53 33.31 -12.83
N ARG A 245 -22.25 34.37 -13.62
CA ARG A 245 -22.51 35.76 -13.22
C ARG A 245 -24.00 36.03 -12.99
N ARG A 246 -24.87 35.48 -13.85
CA ARG A 246 -26.34 35.50 -13.69
C ARG A 246 -26.87 34.53 -12.63
N ARG A 247 -25.99 33.88 -11.86
CA ARG A 247 -26.35 32.96 -10.78
C ARG A 247 -27.22 31.78 -11.23
N THR A 248 -27.11 31.42 -12.50
CA THR A 248 -27.76 30.22 -13.03
C THR A 248 -27.09 28.99 -12.40
N CYS A 249 -27.88 27.99 -12.06
CA CYS A 249 -27.40 26.72 -11.52
C CYS A 249 -26.59 25.96 -12.58
N LEU A 250 -25.27 26.04 -12.49
CA LEU A 250 -24.33 25.33 -13.35
C LEU A 250 -23.89 24.01 -12.70
N GLY A 251 -24.68 22.96 -12.90
CA GLY A 251 -24.36 21.61 -12.45
C GLY A 251 -25.33 21.03 -11.43
N LYS A 252 -24.89 19.99 -10.71
CA LYS A 252 -25.67 19.35 -9.64
C LYS A 252 -25.45 20.14 -8.34
N PRO A 253 -26.51 20.65 -7.68
CA PRO A 253 -26.39 21.28 -6.38
C PRO A 253 -25.79 20.33 -5.33
N PRO A 254 -24.96 20.83 -4.39
CA PRO A 254 -24.52 20.06 -3.23
C PRO A 254 -25.72 19.68 -2.35
N MET A 255 -25.53 18.73 -1.45
CA MET A 255 -26.56 18.38 -0.46
C MET A 255 -26.93 19.61 0.37
N GLY A 256 -28.22 19.77 0.71
CA GLY A 256 -28.78 20.97 1.37
C GLY A 256 -29.40 21.97 0.38
N PHE A 257 -29.16 21.81 -0.92
CA PHE A 257 -29.64 22.71 -1.95
C PHE A 257 -30.37 21.96 -3.07
N THR A 258 -31.35 22.64 -3.66
CA THR A 258 -32.06 22.23 -4.87
C THR A 258 -32.12 23.36 -5.91
N ARG A 259 -32.76 23.06 -7.04
CA ARG A 259 -32.98 24.00 -8.15
C ARG A 259 -34.34 24.66 -8.00
N LYS A 260 -34.34 26.00 -8.02
CA LYS A 260 -35.54 26.82 -8.11
C LYS A 260 -35.64 27.45 -9.49
N LEU A 261 -36.81 27.42 -10.11
CA LEU A 261 -37.06 28.05 -11.40
C LEU A 261 -36.83 29.58 -11.30
N MET A 262 -36.07 30.15 -12.23
CA MET A 262 -35.91 31.61 -12.31
C MET A 262 -37.09 32.21 -13.08
N ARG A 263 -37.65 33.28 -12.54
CA ARG A 263 -38.74 34.05 -13.14
C ARG A 263 -38.26 35.48 -13.39
N ASP A 264 -38.79 36.10 -14.44
CA ASP A 264 -38.55 37.50 -14.77
C ASP A 264 -39.36 38.43 -13.85
N VAL A 265 -39.19 39.75 -14.00
CA VAL A 265 -39.92 40.78 -13.24
C VAL A 265 -41.44 40.58 -13.35
N ASP A 266 -41.92 40.10 -14.50
CA ASP A 266 -43.34 39.82 -14.77
C ASP A 266 -43.80 38.43 -14.28
N GLY A 267 -42.96 37.67 -13.58
CA GLY A 267 -43.30 36.34 -13.05
C GLY A 267 -43.22 35.19 -14.07
N ASN A 268 -42.90 35.47 -15.33
CA ASN A 268 -42.73 34.46 -16.38
C ASN A 268 -41.41 33.69 -16.22
N PRO A 269 -41.38 32.36 -16.48
CA PRO A 269 -40.15 31.58 -16.35
C PRO A 269 -39.11 32.03 -17.39
N ILE A 270 -37.89 32.29 -16.92
CA ILE A 270 -36.79 32.68 -17.81
C ILE A 270 -36.34 31.44 -18.58
N VAL A 271 -36.55 31.44 -19.90
CA VAL A 271 -36.17 30.36 -20.79
C VAL A 271 -34.85 30.68 -21.50
N ARG A 272 -34.01 29.67 -21.75
CA ARG A 272 -32.82 29.80 -22.60
C ARG A 272 -33.22 29.87 -24.07
N PRO A 273 -32.36 30.37 -24.97
CA PRO A 273 -32.58 30.26 -26.42
C PRO A 273 -32.85 28.82 -26.91
N SER A 274 -32.45 27.81 -26.13
CA SER A 274 -32.72 26.39 -26.39
C SER A 274 -34.11 25.91 -25.95
N GLY A 275 -35.03 26.80 -25.56
CA GLY A 275 -36.36 26.44 -25.04
C GLY A 275 -36.38 25.82 -23.63
N ARG A 276 -35.24 25.77 -22.93
CA ARG A 276 -35.13 25.13 -21.59
C ARG A 276 -35.20 26.16 -20.46
N PRO A 277 -35.93 25.91 -19.37
CA PRO A 277 -35.99 26.83 -18.23
C PRO A 277 -34.63 27.03 -17.57
N GLN A 278 -34.41 28.23 -17.04
CA GLN A 278 -33.25 28.56 -16.22
C GLN A 278 -33.57 28.38 -14.74
N PHE A 279 -32.59 27.85 -13.99
CA PHE A 279 -32.74 27.59 -12.56
C PHE A 279 -31.68 28.34 -11.77
N THR A 280 -32.00 28.71 -10.53
CA THR A 280 -31.06 29.20 -9.53
C THR A 280 -30.97 28.21 -8.35
N TRP A 281 -30.01 28.43 -7.45
CA TRP A 281 -29.84 27.61 -6.24
C TRP A 281 -30.83 28.08 -5.18
N SER A 282 -31.49 27.13 -4.53
CA SER A 282 -32.34 27.38 -3.35
C SER A 282 -32.06 26.33 -2.29
N ILE A 283 -32.26 26.66 -1.03
CA ILE A 283 -32.23 25.70 0.07
C ILE A 283 -33.30 24.63 -0.16
N ASP A 284 -32.92 23.36 0.04
CA ASP A 284 -33.84 22.23 0.03
C ASP A 284 -34.23 21.89 1.48
N PRO A 285 -35.51 22.03 1.87
CA PRO A 285 -35.93 21.86 3.27
C PRO A 285 -35.57 20.47 3.82
N VAL A 286 -35.70 19.41 3.02
CA VAL A 286 -35.42 18.03 3.48
C VAL A 286 -33.92 17.80 3.65
N SER A 287 -33.12 18.08 2.61
CA SER A 287 -31.68 17.79 2.69
C SER A 287 -30.89 18.78 3.55
N ARG A 288 -31.48 19.93 3.90
CA ARG A 288 -30.90 20.91 4.84
C ARG A 288 -30.66 20.29 6.21
N GLU A 289 -31.62 19.53 6.74
CA GLU A 289 -31.54 18.94 8.08
C GLU A 289 -30.30 18.04 8.23
N PHE A 290 -29.97 17.24 7.21
CA PHE A 290 -28.78 16.40 7.22
C PHE A 290 -27.48 17.19 7.26
N VAL A 291 -27.45 18.38 6.64
CA VAL A 291 -26.28 19.27 6.70
C VAL A 291 -26.16 19.87 8.10
N GLU A 292 -27.26 20.31 8.70
CA GLU A 292 -27.26 20.84 10.07
C GLU A 292 -26.81 19.77 11.07
N GLN A 293 -27.37 18.56 10.96
CA GLN A 293 -26.97 17.39 11.73
C GLN A 293 -25.48 17.06 11.53
N LEU A 294 -24.97 17.11 10.31
CA LEU A 294 -23.55 16.89 10.03
C LEU A 294 -22.66 17.88 10.82
N PHE A 295 -22.98 19.17 10.78
CA PHE A 295 -22.19 20.18 11.50
C PHE A 295 -22.35 20.07 13.01
N GLU A 296 -23.52 19.67 13.52
CA GLU A 296 -23.74 19.38 14.95
C GLU A 296 -22.89 18.18 15.41
N LEU A 297 -22.98 17.04 14.74
CA LEU A 297 -22.22 15.84 15.11
C LEU A 297 -20.71 16.08 15.08
N PHE A 298 -20.23 16.88 14.12
CA PHE A 298 -18.81 17.17 13.98
C PHE A 298 -18.30 18.24 14.95
N VAL A 299 -19.00 19.37 15.06
CA VAL A 299 -18.55 20.51 15.88
C VAL A 299 -18.92 20.30 17.35
N ASP A 300 -20.18 19.99 17.63
CA ASP A 300 -20.72 20.01 18.99
C ASP A 300 -20.43 18.67 19.69
N ARG A 301 -20.65 17.54 19.00
CA ARG A 301 -20.39 16.19 19.55
C ARG A 301 -18.98 15.67 19.32
N ARG A 302 -18.12 16.43 18.64
CA ARG A 302 -16.70 16.10 18.35
C ARG A 302 -16.50 14.72 17.70
N MET A 303 -17.48 14.23 16.94
CA MET A 303 -17.37 12.94 16.27
C MET A 303 -16.39 13.00 15.09
N SER A 304 -15.65 11.91 14.87
CA SER A 304 -14.77 11.82 13.70
C SER A 304 -15.57 11.75 12.40
N ALA A 305 -15.03 12.29 11.30
CA ALA A 305 -15.66 12.23 9.98
C ALA A 305 -15.96 10.79 9.52
N TYR A 306 -15.16 9.80 9.96
CA TYR A 306 -15.41 8.38 9.70
C TYR A 306 -16.62 7.84 10.48
N ALA A 307 -16.72 8.19 11.77
CA ALA A 307 -17.85 7.79 12.61
C ALA A 307 -19.17 8.35 12.07
N ILE A 308 -19.17 9.63 11.65
CA ILE A 308 -20.33 10.28 11.03
C ILE A 308 -20.71 9.57 9.73
N ALA A 309 -19.74 9.26 8.85
CA ALA A 309 -20.02 8.52 7.62
C ALA A 309 -20.65 7.15 7.91
N LYS A 310 -20.17 6.41 8.92
CA LYS A 310 -20.73 5.13 9.33
C LYS A 310 -22.19 5.28 9.81
N GLN A 311 -22.47 6.29 10.62
CA GLN A 311 -23.81 6.58 11.11
C GLN A 311 -24.76 6.94 9.96
N PHE A 312 -24.31 7.80 9.02
CA PHE A 312 -25.10 8.20 7.85
C PHE A 312 -25.44 7.00 6.95
N ASN A 313 -24.52 6.04 6.81
CA ASN A 313 -24.76 4.80 6.08
C ASN A 313 -25.77 3.88 6.79
N GLN A 314 -25.70 3.77 8.12
CA GLN A 314 -26.65 2.98 8.91
C GLN A 314 -28.07 3.56 8.81
N GLN A 315 -28.19 4.88 8.80
CA GLN A 315 -29.45 5.61 8.66
C GLN A 315 -29.93 5.75 7.22
N LYS A 316 -29.14 5.28 6.24
CA LYS A 316 -29.42 5.41 4.79
C LYS A 316 -29.80 6.83 4.36
N ILE A 317 -29.11 7.84 4.90
CA ILE A 317 -29.37 9.25 4.58
C ILE A 317 -29.20 9.49 3.07
N ASP A 318 -30.13 10.22 2.45
CA ASP A 318 -30.21 10.46 0.98
C ASP A 318 -30.41 9.15 0.18
N GLY A 319 -30.99 8.12 0.82
CA GLY A 319 -31.26 6.81 0.23
C GLY A 319 -30.01 5.99 -0.09
N THR A 320 -28.86 6.31 0.53
CA THR A 320 -27.58 5.69 0.21
C THR A 320 -26.81 5.22 1.44
N ASP A 321 -26.03 4.15 1.25
CA ASP A 321 -25.10 3.53 2.18
C ASP A 321 -23.63 3.70 1.77
N THR A 322 -23.35 4.66 0.86
CA THR A 322 -22.03 4.86 0.24
C THR A 322 -21.26 6.08 0.78
N TRP A 323 -21.66 6.62 1.93
CA TRP A 323 -20.97 7.72 2.59
C TRP A 323 -19.54 7.33 2.97
N SER A 324 -18.59 8.19 2.60
CA SER A 324 -17.17 8.04 2.90
C SER A 324 -16.68 9.20 3.74
N GLU A 325 -15.61 8.98 4.51
CA GLU A 325 -14.94 10.03 5.28
C GLU A 325 -14.53 11.23 4.39
N SER A 326 -14.09 10.96 3.16
CA SER A 326 -13.74 12.00 2.18
C SER A 326 -14.94 12.86 1.77
N THR A 327 -16.11 12.24 1.58
CA THR A 327 -17.35 12.95 1.24
C THR A 327 -17.77 13.88 2.37
N ILE A 328 -17.74 13.38 3.61
CA ILE A 328 -18.03 14.16 4.81
C ILE A 328 -17.08 15.35 4.95
N LYS A 329 -15.76 15.12 4.82
CA LYS A 329 -14.77 16.22 4.84
C LYS A 329 -15.03 17.25 3.75
N ASN A 330 -15.34 16.82 2.53
CA ASN A 330 -15.61 17.75 1.42
C ASN A 330 -16.84 18.63 1.69
N MET A 331 -17.89 18.09 2.33
CA MET A 331 -19.04 18.89 2.76
C MET A 331 -18.64 19.92 3.81
N LEU A 332 -17.90 19.52 4.85
CA LEU A 332 -17.43 20.46 5.88
C LEU A 332 -16.53 21.58 5.33
N TRP A 333 -15.81 21.33 4.22
CA TRP A 333 -14.98 22.34 3.53
C TRP A 333 -15.75 23.22 2.53
N ASN A 334 -17.01 22.91 2.24
CA ASN A 334 -17.78 23.59 1.19
C ASN A 334 -18.27 24.96 1.68
N PRO A 335 -17.88 26.08 1.04
CA PRO A 335 -18.34 27.41 1.41
C PRO A 335 -19.80 27.69 1.00
N ALA A 336 -20.42 26.84 0.17
CA ALA A 336 -21.84 27.00 -0.18
C ALA A 336 -22.76 27.02 1.06
N TYR A 337 -22.39 26.31 2.13
CA TYR A 337 -23.18 26.24 3.36
C TYR A 337 -23.26 27.56 4.15
N ILE A 338 -22.35 28.50 3.89
CA ILE A 338 -22.37 29.85 4.45
C ILE A 338 -22.88 30.89 3.43
N GLY A 339 -23.56 30.45 2.36
CA GLY A 339 -24.06 31.33 1.30
C GLY A 339 -22.99 31.82 0.33
N VAL A 340 -21.81 31.19 0.28
CA VAL A 340 -20.73 31.58 -0.64
C VAL A 340 -20.57 30.55 -1.75
N PHE A 341 -21.03 30.90 -2.94
CA PHE A 341 -20.99 30.04 -4.13
C PHE A 341 -19.79 30.41 -4.99
N ILE A 342 -18.96 29.42 -5.33
CA ILE A 342 -17.74 29.63 -6.11
C ILE A 342 -17.78 28.74 -7.36
N TRP A 343 -17.76 29.37 -8.53
CA TRP A 343 -17.65 28.69 -9.82
C TRP A 343 -16.23 28.84 -10.40
N ASN A 344 -15.83 27.88 -11.26
CA ASN A 344 -14.52 27.81 -11.93
C ASN A 344 -13.29 27.61 -11.02
N ARG A 345 -13.43 26.88 -9.90
CA ARG A 345 -12.29 26.57 -9.00
C ARG A 345 -11.24 25.65 -9.64
N THR A 346 -11.68 24.72 -10.46
CA THR A 346 -10.84 23.66 -11.04
C THR A 346 -11.23 23.38 -12.47
N ARG A 347 -10.26 22.98 -13.28
CA ARG A 347 -10.47 22.40 -14.61
C ARG A 347 -9.90 20.99 -14.68
N ARG A 348 -10.36 20.19 -15.63
CA ARG A 348 -9.75 18.90 -15.98
C ARG A 348 -8.85 19.10 -17.18
N GLU A 349 -7.63 18.62 -17.08
CA GLU A 349 -6.61 18.74 -18.12
C GLU A 349 -5.98 17.35 -18.31
N PHE A 350 -5.65 16.99 -19.55
CA PHE A 350 -4.97 15.72 -19.82
C PHE A 350 -3.47 15.93 -19.58
N ASP A 351 -2.93 15.21 -18.60
CA ASP A 351 -1.49 15.18 -18.31
C ASP A 351 -0.88 14.13 -19.25
N PHE A 352 -0.12 14.60 -20.26
CA PHE A 352 0.49 13.76 -21.28
C PHE A 352 1.54 12.81 -20.68
N ASP A 353 2.35 13.27 -19.71
CA ASP A 353 3.39 12.45 -19.07
C ASP A 353 2.80 11.29 -18.26
N LYS A 354 1.62 11.52 -17.67
CA LYS A 354 0.92 10.52 -16.84
C LYS A 354 -0.20 9.80 -17.59
N GLU A 355 -0.39 10.09 -18.88
CA GLU A 355 -1.46 9.61 -19.74
C GLU A 355 -2.84 9.61 -19.06
N LYS A 356 -3.14 10.66 -18.29
CA LYS A 356 -4.39 10.71 -17.51
C LYS A 356 -4.91 12.11 -17.33
N TYR A 357 -6.23 12.22 -17.23
CA TYR A 357 -6.87 13.47 -16.84
C TYR A 357 -6.58 13.80 -15.37
N VAL A 358 -5.90 14.92 -15.14
CA VAL A 358 -5.66 15.51 -13.82
C VAL A 358 -6.61 16.67 -13.58
N THR A 359 -6.88 16.96 -12.31
CA THR A 359 -7.67 18.13 -11.91
C THR A 359 -6.70 19.24 -11.51
N VAL A 360 -6.71 20.34 -12.25
CA VAL A 360 -5.85 21.51 -12.03
C VAL A 360 -6.68 22.59 -11.34
N GLN A 361 -6.10 23.23 -10.32
CA GLN A 361 -6.72 24.39 -9.66
C GLN A 361 -6.55 25.61 -10.57
N ASN A 362 -7.63 26.31 -10.85
CA ASN A 362 -7.57 27.55 -11.61
C ASN A 362 -7.08 28.70 -10.72
N PRO A 363 -6.39 29.70 -11.28
CA PRO A 363 -6.05 30.93 -10.56
C PRO A 363 -7.28 31.59 -9.94
N ARG A 364 -7.14 32.15 -8.73
CA ARG A 364 -8.26 32.79 -8.02
C ARG A 364 -8.91 33.93 -8.81
N LYS A 365 -8.14 34.64 -9.65
CA LYS A 365 -8.64 35.71 -10.54
C LYS A 365 -9.68 35.23 -11.55
N GLU A 366 -9.72 33.94 -11.87
CA GLU A 366 -10.68 33.35 -12.79
C GLU A 366 -11.93 32.80 -12.08
N TRP A 367 -11.95 32.82 -10.75
CA TRP A 367 -13.08 32.33 -9.97
C TRP A 367 -14.20 33.36 -10.00
N ILE A 368 -15.42 32.87 -10.19
CA ILE A 368 -16.62 33.69 -9.99
C ILE A 368 -17.15 33.35 -8.61
N VAL A 369 -17.05 34.31 -7.70
CA VAL A 369 -17.52 34.20 -6.31
C VAL A 369 -18.79 35.03 -6.18
N THR A 370 -19.86 34.39 -5.71
CA THR A 370 -21.14 35.02 -5.42
C THR A 370 -21.44 34.85 -3.94
N HIS A 371 -21.78 35.96 -3.27
CA HIS A 371 -22.15 35.99 -1.86
C HIS A 371 -23.66 36.20 -1.74
N GLU A 372 -24.34 35.26 -1.08
CA GLU A 372 -25.79 35.26 -0.87
C GLU A 372 -26.09 34.74 0.55
N PRO A 373 -26.04 35.62 1.57
CA PRO A 373 -26.27 35.21 2.96
C PRO A 373 -27.66 34.61 3.20
N SER A 374 -28.66 35.00 2.41
CA SER A 374 -30.04 34.46 2.47
C SER A 374 -30.12 32.96 2.20
N GLN A 375 -29.13 32.40 1.51
CA GLN A 375 -29.02 30.99 1.17
C GLN A 375 -28.05 30.23 2.09
N ALA A 376 -27.63 30.82 3.22
CA ALA A 376 -26.79 30.15 4.20
C ALA A 376 -27.60 29.12 5.02
N ILE A 377 -27.08 27.89 5.08
CA ILE A 377 -27.65 26.81 5.91
C ILE A 377 -27.02 26.83 7.31
N ILE A 378 -25.72 27.10 7.38
CA ILE A 378 -24.94 27.03 8.62
C ILE A 378 -24.40 28.41 8.97
N PRO A 379 -24.49 28.86 10.24
CA PRO A 379 -23.86 30.09 10.69
C PRO A 379 -22.35 30.09 10.44
N LEU A 380 -21.81 31.25 10.06
CA LEU A 380 -20.38 31.41 9.77
C LEU A 380 -19.48 30.98 10.94
N ALA A 381 -19.90 31.23 12.17
CA ALA A 381 -19.18 30.82 13.38
C ALA A 381 -19.03 29.28 13.46
N LYS A 382 -20.11 28.52 13.26
CA LYS A 382 -20.11 27.06 13.30
C LYS A 382 -19.27 26.46 12.16
N TRP A 383 -19.33 27.07 10.97
CA TRP A 383 -18.47 26.67 9.85
C TRP A 383 -16.98 26.93 10.10
N ARG A 384 -16.64 28.09 10.69
CA ARG A 384 -15.25 28.41 11.10
C ARG A 384 -14.75 27.43 12.16
N ALA A 385 -15.58 27.06 13.14
CA ALA A 385 -15.25 26.07 14.15
C ALA A 385 -14.95 24.69 13.51
N ALA A 386 -15.80 24.23 12.58
CA ALA A 386 -15.54 23.00 11.83
C ALA A 386 -14.21 23.06 11.06
N ARG A 387 -13.90 24.19 10.42
CA ARG A 387 -12.61 24.38 9.72
C ARG A 387 -11.41 24.36 10.66
N LYS A 388 -11.53 24.93 11.86
CA LYS A 388 -10.47 24.91 12.87
C LYS A 388 -10.18 23.47 13.32
N LEU A 389 -11.21 22.67 13.60
CA LEU A 389 -11.07 21.25 13.95
C LEU A 389 -10.44 20.45 12.79
N LEU A 390 -10.89 20.69 11.56
CA LEU A 390 -10.32 20.04 10.37
C LEU A 390 -8.86 20.44 10.15
N ALA A 391 -8.49 21.69 10.43
CA ALA A 391 -7.11 22.16 10.34
C ALA A 391 -6.22 21.56 11.44
N GLN A 392 -6.73 21.39 12.65
CA GLN A 392 -6.04 20.66 13.72
C GLN A 392 -5.82 19.18 13.37
N THR A 393 -6.73 18.60 12.59
CA THR A 393 -6.62 17.23 12.07
C THR A 393 -5.73 17.14 10.82
N LYS A 394 -5.51 18.26 10.11
CA LYS A 394 -4.64 18.31 8.93
C LYS A 394 -3.18 18.29 9.37
N ARG A 395 -2.45 17.28 8.89
CA ARG A 395 -0.98 17.27 8.83
C ARG A 395 -0.49 18.63 8.32
N LYS A 396 0.28 19.37 9.14
CA LYS A 396 0.93 20.61 8.71
C LYS A 396 1.92 20.29 7.58
N PRO A 397 1.79 20.87 6.38
CA PRO A 397 2.78 20.71 5.32
C PRO A 397 4.02 21.54 5.70
N GLY A 398 5.20 20.91 5.76
CA GLY A 398 6.49 21.62 5.92
C GLY A 398 7.26 21.32 7.21
N LEU A 399 6.68 20.60 8.16
CA LEU A 399 7.43 19.97 9.26
C LEU A 399 7.67 18.50 8.88
N ARG A 400 8.87 17.96 9.18
CA ARG A 400 9.24 16.54 9.04
C ARG A 400 8.03 15.65 9.29
N GLN A 401 7.73 14.74 8.34
CA GLN A 401 6.63 13.76 8.33
C GLN A 401 5.93 13.65 9.70
N PRO A 402 4.72 14.20 9.89
CA PRO A 402 4.09 14.17 11.20
C PRO A 402 3.78 12.74 11.63
N VAL A 403 4.04 12.52 12.91
CA VAL A 403 4.01 11.27 13.63
C VAL A 403 2.74 10.47 13.26
N SER A 404 2.89 9.27 12.67
CA SER A 404 1.75 8.44 12.27
C SER A 404 0.83 8.13 13.47
N ARG A 405 -0.46 7.85 13.26
CA ARG A 405 -1.37 7.41 14.35
C ARG A 405 -0.78 6.21 15.10
N ASN A 406 -0.07 5.33 14.41
CA ASN A 406 0.63 4.19 14.99
C ASN A 406 1.91 4.59 15.74
N GLN A 407 2.48 5.75 15.43
CA GLN A 407 3.57 6.33 16.20
C GLN A 407 3.06 7.07 17.46
N GLN A 408 1.83 7.61 17.44
CA GLN A 408 1.19 8.25 18.59
C GLN A 408 0.51 7.23 19.54
N ARG A 409 0.01 6.12 19.00
CA ARG A 409 -0.62 5.02 19.76
C ARG A 409 -0.14 3.69 19.18
N ALA A 410 1.05 3.27 19.59
CA ALA A 410 1.65 2.02 19.12
C ALA A 410 0.83 0.82 19.61
N THR A 411 0.40 -0.04 18.69
CA THR A 411 -0.32 -1.29 18.99
C THR A 411 0.60 -2.51 18.99
N THR A 412 1.81 -2.37 18.46
CA THR A 412 2.92 -3.35 18.45
C THR A 412 4.25 -2.62 18.61
N LEU A 413 5.32 -3.32 18.99
CA LEU A 413 6.63 -2.71 19.27
C LEU A 413 7.24 -1.95 18.08
N PHE A 414 6.95 -2.40 16.86
CA PHE A 414 7.46 -1.78 15.63
C PHE A 414 6.40 -0.98 14.86
N SER A 415 5.24 -0.72 15.47
CA SER A 415 4.19 0.12 14.90
C SER A 415 4.72 1.53 14.63
N GLY A 416 4.50 2.04 13.40
CA GLY A 416 5.02 3.34 13.00
C GLY A 416 6.50 3.39 12.64
N THR A 417 7.27 2.31 12.86
CA THR A 417 8.73 2.27 12.63
C THR A 417 9.07 1.61 11.29
N LEU A 418 8.29 0.61 10.89
CA LEU A 418 8.50 -0.18 9.68
C LEU A 418 7.97 0.56 8.44
N VAL A 419 8.82 0.76 7.44
CA VAL A 419 8.49 1.38 6.16
C VAL A 419 8.85 0.45 5.00
N CYS A 420 8.11 0.49 3.91
CA CYS A 420 8.42 -0.26 2.70
C CYS A 420 9.57 0.43 1.94
N ALA A 421 10.63 -0.31 1.62
CA ALA A 421 11.76 0.22 0.85
C ALA A 421 11.38 0.65 -0.58
N ASP A 422 10.40 -0.01 -1.21
CA ASP A 422 10.01 0.29 -2.59
C ASP A 422 9.15 1.56 -2.72
N CYS A 423 8.15 1.72 -1.83
CA CYS A 423 7.14 2.77 -1.98
C CYS A 423 7.12 3.81 -0.84
N GLY A 424 8.01 3.66 0.16
CA GLY A 424 8.15 4.60 1.28
C GLY A 424 6.95 4.69 2.23
N ARG A 425 5.90 3.87 2.05
CA ARG A 425 4.76 3.81 2.96
C ARG A 425 5.05 2.96 4.19
N GLU A 426 4.47 3.37 5.32
CA GLU A 426 4.44 2.58 6.56
C GLU A 426 3.73 1.23 6.33
N LEU A 427 4.27 0.19 6.96
CA LEU A 427 3.66 -1.14 7.01
C LEU A 427 2.50 -1.13 8.02
N LEU A 428 1.36 -1.72 7.63
CA LEU A 428 0.14 -1.75 8.45
C LEU A 428 -0.19 -3.17 8.91
N LEU A 429 -1.02 -3.30 9.95
CA LEU A 429 -1.59 -4.58 10.38
C LEU A 429 -2.66 -5.05 9.37
N TYR A 430 -2.51 -6.28 8.86
CA TYR A 430 -3.41 -6.88 7.86
C TYR A 430 -4.58 -7.65 8.49
N ARG A 431 -4.27 -8.56 9.43
CA ARG A 431 -5.23 -9.40 10.14
C ARG A 431 -5.00 -9.23 11.64
N SER A 432 -6.09 -9.06 12.36
CA SER A 432 -6.15 -8.83 13.80
C SER A 432 -7.16 -9.81 14.43
N ALA A 433 -7.11 -11.09 14.06
CA ALA A 433 -7.77 -12.13 14.87
C ALA A 433 -6.81 -12.51 16.00
N GLN A 434 -7.32 -12.68 17.22
CA GLN A 434 -6.55 -12.76 18.49
C GLN A 434 -5.25 -13.57 18.47
N GLN A 435 -5.09 -14.57 17.59
CA GLN A 435 -3.89 -15.42 17.51
C GLN A 435 -2.83 -15.02 16.47
N TYR A 436 -3.14 -14.21 15.44
CA TYR A 436 -2.20 -13.94 14.34
C TYR A 436 -2.23 -12.47 13.90
N LYS A 437 -1.24 -11.68 14.37
CA LYS A 437 -0.99 -10.30 13.94
C LYS A 437 0.06 -10.29 12.83
N ASN A 438 -0.32 -9.87 11.62
CA ASN A 438 0.59 -9.81 10.47
C ASN A 438 0.73 -8.37 9.95
N MET A 439 1.95 -7.96 9.61
CA MET A 439 2.26 -6.69 8.96
C MET A 439 2.36 -6.86 7.44
N TYR A 440 1.94 -5.85 6.68
CA TYR A 440 2.01 -5.84 5.21
C TYR A 440 2.07 -4.43 4.62
N CYS A 441 2.48 -4.33 3.35
CA CYS A 441 2.43 -3.10 2.57
C CYS A 441 1.12 -3.02 1.78
N VAL A 442 0.36 -1.94 1.96
CA VAL A 442 -0.91 -1.72 1.24
C VAL A 442 -0.68 -1.64 -0.27
N ASN A 443 0.32 -0.88 -0.70
CA ASN A 443 0.60 -0.68 -2.12
C ASN A 443 1.13 -1.96 -2.78
N GLY A 444 2.03 -2.69 -2.12
CA GLY A 444 2.58 -3.93 -2.66
C GLY A 444 1.55 -5.06 -2.76
N ARG A 445 0.57 -5.11 -1.84
CA ARG A 445 -0.57 -6.02 -1.97
C ARG A 445 -1.48 -5.66 -3.15
N SER A 446 -1.76 -4.37 -3.33
CA SER A 446 -2.64 -3.89 -4.39
C SER A 446 -1.93 -3.70 -5.73
N GLY A 447 -0.62 -4.00 -5.82
CA GLY A 447 0.19 -3.83 -7.03
C GLY A 447 0.32 -2.37 -7.49
N VAL A 448 0.08 -1.39 -6.62
CA VAL A 448 0.05 0.03 -6.98
C VAL A 448 1.46 0.61 -6.89
N TYR A 449 1.82 1.48 -7.84
CA TYR A 449 3.14 2.15 -7.93
C TYR A 449 4.32 1.17 -8.12
N GLY A 450 4.10 -0.03 -8.65
CA GLY A 450 5.18 -0.99 -8.91
C GLY A 450 5.85 -1.56 -7.65
N CYS A 451 5.22 -1.45 -6.48
CA CYS A 451 5.76 -1.96 -5.22
C CYS A 451 5.84 -3.49 -5.22
N LYS A 452 7.02 -4.05 -4.91
CA LYS A 452 7.33 -5.49 -4.97
C LYS A 452 7.07 -6.21 -3.64
N LEU A 453 6.91 -5.47 -2.54
CA LEU A 453 6.59 -5.99 -1.21
C LEU A 453 5.13 -6.49 -1.11
N CYS A 454 4.85 -7.64 -1.74
CA CYS A 454 3.52 -8.23 -1.86
C CYS A 454 3.16 -9.23 -0.75
N THR A 455 4.13 -9.64 0.07
CA THR A 455 3.93 -10.61 1.15
C THR A 455 3.58 -9.94 2.49
N SER A 456 3.17 -10.74 3.48
CA SER A 456 2.95 -10.29 4.86
C SER A 456 3.78 -11.15 5.83
N LYS A 457 4.26 -10.59 6.94
CA LYS A 457 4.97 -11.34 8.00
C LYS A 457 4.33 -11.14 9.37
N SER A 458 4.44 -12.15 10.23
CA SER A 458 3.95 -12.09 11.61
C SER A 458 4.75 -11.10 12.45
N THR A 459 4.06 -10.33 13.30
CA THR A 459 4.70 -9.39 14.22
C THR A 459 5.66 -10.09 15.14
N ARG A 460 5.35 -11.31 15.59
CA ARG A 460 6.22 -12.11 16.45
C ARG A 460 7.58 -12.40 15.81
N VAL A 461 7.59 -12.76 14.52
CA VAL A 461 8.84 -13.02 13.78
C VAL A 461 9.65 -11.74 13.60
N ILE A 462 8.97 -10.63 13.33
CA ILE A 462 9.62 -9.32 13.21
C ILE A 462 10.24 -8.92 14.56
N GLU A 463 9.50 -9.09 15.65
CA GLU A 463 9.93 -8.76 17.01
C GLU A 463 11.10 -9.64 17.46
N ASP A 464 11.01 -10.96 17.31
CA ASP A 464 12.07 -11.89 17.70
C ASP A 464 13.39 -11.59 16.96
N CYS A 465 13.35 -11.36 15.64
CA CYS A 465 14.55 -11.07 14.84
C CYS A 465 15.15 -9.69 15.16
N LEU A 466 14.33 -8.64 15.15
CA LEU A 466 14.84 -7.28 15.31
C LEU A 466 15.23 -6.97 16.75
N LEU A 467 14.44 -7.41 17.74
CA LEU A 467 14.80 -7.21 19.15
C LEU A 467 15.98 -8.09 19.58
N GLY A 468 16.10 -9.31 19.02
CA GLY A 468 17.28 -10.15 19.21
C GLY A 468 18.53 -9.45 18.70
N PHE A 469 18.48 -8.98 17.45
CA PHE A 469 19.58 -8.22 16.85
C PHE A 469 19.99 -6.99 17.69
N LEU A 470 19.03 -6.15 18.10
CA LEU A 470 19.31 -4.96 18.89
C LEU A 470 19.95 -5.29 20.25
N ARG A 471 19.54 -6.39 20.89
CA ARG A 471 20.11 -6.83 22.18
C ARG A 471 21.53 -7.38 22.03
N ASP A 472 21.74 -8.21 21.02
CA ASP A 472 22.96 -9.00 20.89
C ASP A 472 24.11 -8.23 20.23
N THR A 473 23.80 -7.19 19.44
CA THR A 473 24.81 -6.43 18.68
C THR A 473 24.87 -4.94 19.04
N VAL A 474 23.73 -4.29 19.23
CA VAL A 474 23.68 -2.83 19.42
C VAL A 474 23.82 -2.46 20.90
N LEU A 475 23.11 -3.15 21.79
CA LEU A 475 23.08 -2.87 23.24
C LEU A 475 24.08 -3.74 24.02
N THR A 476 25.34 -3.71 23.61
CA THR A 476 26.47 -4.41 24.25
C THR A 476 27.45 -3.42 24.88
N GLU A 477 28.26 -3.87 25.84
CA GLU A 477 29.31 -3.04 26.44
C GLU A 477 30.33 -2.57 25.41
N GLN A 478 30.68 -3.44 24.45
CA GLN A 478 31.61 -3.13 23.38
C GLN A 478 31.11 -1.97 22.49
N SER A 479 29.84 -1.98 22.12
CA SER A 479 29.24 -0.92 21.29
C SER A 479 29.25 0.45 22.00
N ILE A 480 29.09 0.47 23.33
CA ILE A 480 29.23 1.71 24.12
C ILE A 480 30.69 2.16 24.16
N ASP A 481 31.64 1.26 24.38
CA ASP A 481 33.06 1.63 24.44
C ASP A 481 33.55 2.24 23.13
N GLU A 482 33.16 1.66 21.98
CA GLU A 482 33.47 2.18 20.65
C GLU A 482 32.83 3.55 20.39
N LEU A 483 31.60 3.75 20.88
CA LEU A 483 30.91 5.04 20.78
C LEU A 483 31.64 6.11 21.60
N VAL A 484 32.01 5.81 22.84
CA VAL A 484 32.72 6.73 23.75
C VAL A 484 34.11 7.07 23.22
N ALA A 485 34.82 6.10 22.64
CA ALA A 485 36.12 6.33 22.03
C ALA A 485 36.01 7.35 20.89
N ARG A 486 35.09 7.13 19.94
CA ARG A 486 34.85 8.04 18.82
C ARG A 486 34.39 9.42 19.28
N ALA A 487 33.51 9.49 20.27
CA ALA A 487 33.01 10.74 20.83
C ALA A 487 34.14 11.59 21.43
N ASN A 488 34.97 10.98 22.26
CA ASN A 488 36.05 11.68 22.93
C ASN A 488 37.17 12.10 21.95
N GLU A 489 37.42 11.32 20.91
CA GLU A 489 38.34 11.72 19.83
C GLU A 489 37.81 12.93 19.05
N HIS A 490 36.51 12.94 18.73
CA HIS A 490 35.88 14.08 18.07
C HIS A 490 35.95 15.35 18.93
N LEU A 491 35.61 15.26 20.23
CA LEU A 491 35.72 16.38 21.17
C LEU A 491 37.16 16.89 21.27
N LYS A 492 38.15 16.00 21.28
CA LYS A 492 39.58 16.38 21.27
C LYS A 492 39.94 17.16 20.00
N SER A 493 39.47 16.71 18.84
CA SER A 493 39.71 17.39 17.55
C SER A 493 39.08 18.79 17.47
N LEU A 494 37.94 18.99 18.12
CA LEU A 494 37.27 20.29 18.21
C LEU A 494 38.00 21.22 19.17
N ALA A 495 38.44 20.70 20.33
CA ALA A 495 39.17 21.47 21.33
C ALA A 495 40.53 21.99 20.81
N SER A 496 41.15 21.30 19.84
CA SER A 496 42.41 21.72 19.22
C SER A 496 42.27 22.78 18.13
N ARG A 497 41.05 23.20 17.75
CA ARG A 497 40.86 24.21 16.70
C ARG A 497 41.22 25.61 17.21
N PRO A 498 41.98 26.43 16.45
CA PRO A 498 42.29 27.78 16.84
C PRO A 498 41.01 28.63 16.86
N LYS A 499 40.80 29.38 17.94
CA LYS A 499 39.66 30.30 18.05
C LYS A 499 39.86 31.49 17.12
N VAL A 500 38.84 31.83 16.34
CA VAL A 500 38.87 32.96 15.42
C VAL A 500 38.63 34.25 16.21
N ASN A 501 39.47 35.26 15.99
CA ASN A 501 39.29 36.55 16.67
C ASN A 501 38.05 37.29 16.12
N VAL A 502 37.03 37.47 16.98
CA VAL A 502 35.74 38.14 16.63
C VAL A 502 35.76 39.66 16.80
N THR A 503 36.82 40.21 17.39
CA THR A 503 36.95 41.67 17.61
C THR A 503 36.84 42.53 16.33
N PRO A 504 37.42 42.16 15.16
CA PRO A 504 37.29 42.98 13.95
C PRO A 504 35.86 42.99 13.39
N LEU A 505 35.11 41.89 13.52
CA LEU A 505 33.71 41.83 13.08
C LEU A 505 32.83 42.72 13.96
N ARG A 506 33.02 42.67 15.28
CA ARG A 506 32.30 43.51 16.24
C ARG A 506 32.59 45.01 16.03
N SER A 507 33.86 45.37 15.82
CA SER A 507 34.24 46.76 15.56
C SER A 507 33.70 47.28 14.24
N ARG A 508 33.68 46.45 13.18
CA ARG A 508 33.10 46.81 11.88
C ARG A 508 31.59 47.04 11.97
N ILE A 509 30.85 46.16 12.63
CA ILE A 509 29.41 46.32 12.88
C ILE A 509 29.14 47.65 13.61
N ALA A 510 29.88 47.92 14.70
CA ALA A 510 29.73 49.16 15.45
C ALA A 510 30.02 50.41 14.61
N SER A 511 31.03 50.36 13.72
CA SER A 511 31.37 51.47 12.83
C SER A 511 30.30 51.75 11.77
N LEU A 512 29.66 50.70 11.22
CA LEU A 512 28.58 50.84 10.24
C LEU A 512 27.30 51.32 10.90
N GLN A 513 26.98 50.83 12.10
CA GLN A 513 25.83 51.29 12.87
C GLN A 513 25.90 52.81 13.13
N LYS A 514 27.08 53.32 13.55
CA LYS A 514 27.32 54.77 13.71
C LYS A 514 27.14 55.57 12.41
N LYS A 515 27.50 54.99 11.26
CA LYS A 515 27.30 55.65 9.95
C LYS A 515 25.83 55.70 9.56
N ILE A 516 25.08 54.64 9.83
CA ILE A 516 23.63 54.60 9.63
C ILE A 516 22.96 55.66 10.50
N ASP A 517 23.30 55.74 11.79
CA ASP A 517 22.75 56.74 12.70
C ASP A 517 23.04 58.17 12.22
N SER A 518 24.26 58.43 11.71
CA SER A 518 24.61 59.73 11.12
C SER A 518 23.82 60.04 9.84
N PHE A 519 23.53 59.05 9.00
CA PHE A 519 22.71 59.25 7.80
C PHE A 519 21.23 59.48 8.14
N VAL A 520 20.70 58.78 9.15
CA VAL A 520 19.34 59.00 9.64
C VAL A 520 19.18 60.43 10.18
N GLN A 521 20.12 60.89 11.02
CA GLN A 521 20.13 62.27 11.52
C GLN A 521 20.21 63.30 10.40
N ARG A 522 20.96 63.03 9.33
CA ARG A 522 21.02 63.93 8.17
C ARG A 522 19.71 63.96 7.42
N VAL A 523 19.02 62.83 7.25
CA VAL A 523 17.70 62.76 6.59
C VAL A 523 16.63 63.49 7.38
N GLU A 524 16.65 63.41 8.71
CA GLU A 524 15.71 64.12 9.60
C GLU A 524 15.84 65.64 9.50
N ASN A 525 17.03 66.16 9.16
CA ASN A 525 17.31 67.58 9.05
C ASN A 525 17.09 68.16 7.63
N LEU A 526 16.67 67.37 6.64
CA LEU A 526 16.41 67.84 5.27
C LEU A 526 15.01 68.46 5.12
N LYS A 527 14.91 69.52 4.32
CA LYS A 527 13.64 70.19 3.97
C LYS A 527 12.91 69.42 2.85
N GLU A 528 11.58 69.58 2.77
CA GLU A 528 10.73 68.86 1.79
C GLU A 528 11.10 69.09 0.31
N SER A 529 11.77 70.19 -0.01
CA SER A 529 12.20 70.53 -1.38
C SER A 529 13.41 69.74 -1.90
N GLU A 530 14.00 68.82 -1.11
CA GLU A 530 15.24 68.09 -1.42
C GLU A 530 15.02 66.57 -1.59
N GLU A 531 13.94 66.16 -2.26
CA GLU A 531 13.57 64.75 -2.48
C GLU A 531 14.70 63.88 -3.07
N GLY A 532 15.45 64.41 -4.03
CA GLY A 532 16.57 63.67 -4.65
C GLY A 532 17.73 63.34 -3.70
N LEU A 533 17.97 64.19 -2.68
CA LEU A 533 18.96 63.90 -1.63
C LEU A 533 18.43 62.85 -0.65
N ARG A 534 17.14 62.92 -0.30
CA ARG A 534 16.49 61.94 0.59
C ARG A 534 16.58 60.53 0.01
N GLU A 535 16.23 60.34 -1.27
CA GLU A 535 16.38 59.05 -1.96
C GLU A 535 17.83 58.55 -2.02
N GLY A 536 18.81 59.46 -2.10
CA GLY A 536 20.23 59.12 -2.08
C GLY A 536 20.70 58.58 -0.72
N TYR A 537 20.22 59.19 0.37
CA TYR A 537 20.51 58.71 1.73
C TYR A 537 19.76 57.43 2.07
N GLU A 538 18.49 57.28 1.68
CA GLU A 538 17.72 56.04 1.88
C GLU A 538 18.40 54.83 1.23
N ARG A 539 18.90 54.98 -0.01
CA ARG A 539 19.68 53.92 -0.68
C ARG A 539 20.94 53.52 0.11
N ARG A 540 21.67 54.49 0.65
CA ARG A 540 22.88 54.24 1.46
C ARG A 540 22.58 53.60 2.81
N ILE A 541 21.47 53.98 3.45
CA ILE A 541 20.99 53.36 4.69
C ILE A 541 20.64 51.90 4.44
N ILE A 542 19.88 51.60 3.38
CA ILE A 542 19.52 50.22 3.01
C ILE A 542 20.79 49.39 2.75
N GLN A 543 21.74 49.92 1.96
CA GLN A 543 23.00 49.22 1.67
C GLN A 543 23.79 48.89 2.93
N GLN A 544 23.98 49.86 3.83
CA GLN A 544 24.72 49.63 5.08
C GLN A 544 23.98 48.71 6.05
N GLN A 545 22.64 48.77 6.09
CA GLN A 545 21.83 47.86 6.90
C GLN A 545 21.99 46.41 6.41
N THR A 546 22.00 46.19 5.10
CA THR A 546 22.24 44.85 4.53
C THR A 546 23.63 44.31 4.87
N GLU A 547 24.68 45.15 4.83
CA GLU A 547 26.05 44.77 5.23
C GLU A 547 26.13 44.45 6.73
N VAL A 548 25.43 45.20 7.58
CA VAL A 548 25.34 44.93 9.02
C VAL A 548 24.66 43.60 9.31
N ASP A 549 23.56 43.29 8.62
CA ASP A 549 22.84 42.03 8.83
C ASP A 549 23.68 40.82 8.39
N GLU A 550 24.44 40.96 7.30
CA GLU A 550 25.38 39.94 6.83
C GLU A 550 26.54 39.74 7.81
N LEU A 551 27.16 40.82 8.31
CA LEU A 551 28.21 40.75 9.31
C LEU A 551 27.72 40.19 10.66
N LYS A 552 26.49 40.51 11.08
CA LYS A 552 25.86 39.91 12.28
C LYS A 552 25.66 38.41 12.13
N LYS A 553 25.32 37.95 10.93
CA LYS A 553 25.21 36.51 10.62
C LYS A 553 26.59 35.84 10.72
N GLN A 554 27.62 36.42 10.10
CA GLN A 554 29.00 35.92 10.19
C GLN A 554 29.53 35.90 11.63
N LEU A 555 29.22 36.93 12.43
CA LEU A 555 29.58 36.99 13.85
C LEU A 555 28.96 35.82 14.63
N ARG A 556 27.66 35.54 14.41
CA ARG A 556 26.98 34.41 15.07
C ARG A 556 27.60 33.06 14.69
N GLU A 557 27.93 32.86 13.42
CA GLU A 557 28.58 31.63 12.93
C GLU A 557 29.99 31.45 13.53
N THR A 558 30.76 32.55 13.65
CA THR A 558 32.11 32.55 14.23
C THR A 558 32.07 32.33 15.75
N GLU A 559 31.11 32.94 16.45
CA GLU A 559 30.91 32.74 17.89
C GLU A 559 30.48 31.30 18.23
N GLN A 560 29.65 30.67 17.39
CA GLN A 560 29.31 29.25 17.52
C GLN A 560 30.54 28.35 17.33
N THR A 561 31.45 28.72 16.42
CA THR A 561 32.71 27.99 16.20
C THR A 561 33.67 28.13 17.38
N ASN A 562 33.62 29.26 18.09
CA ASN A 562 34.45 29.55 19.26
C ASN A 562 33.87 29.06 20.60
N ALA A 563 32.68 28.44 20.58
CA ALA A 563 32.01 27.96 21.79
C ALA A 563 32.88 26.94 22.55
N PRO A 564 32.85 26.96 23.89
CA PRO A 564 33.62 26.01 24.70
C PRO A 564 33.15 24.57 24.42
N VAL A 565 34.11 23.68 24.15
CA VAL A 565 33.86 22.26 23.94
C VAL A 565 33.52 21.60 25.30
N PRO A 566 32.45 20.78 25.38
CA PRO A 566 32.05 20.13 26.63
C PRO A 566 33.06 19.06 27.10
N PRO A 567 33.00 18.65 28.39
CA PRO A 567 33.92 17.66 28.96
C PRO A 567 33.75 16.27 28.33
N LYS A 568 34.81 15.45 28.45
CA LYS A 568 34.88 14.07 27.94
C LYS A 568 33.79 13.17 28.55
N LEU A 569 33.25 12.24 27.75
CA LEU A 569 32.30 11.23 28.21
C LEU A 569 32.98 10.13 29.05
N SER A 570 32.32 9.73 30.13
CA SER A 570 32.76 8.65 31.02
C SER A 570 32.26 7.27 30.58
N LYS A 571 33.18 6.32 30.34
CA LYS A 571 32.84 4.92 30.03
C LYS A 571 32.04 4.24 31.15
N LYS A 572 32.46 4.45 32.41
CA LYS A 572 31.85 3.79 33.58
C LYS A 572 30.40 4.24 33.78
N THR A 573 30.13 5.52 33.58
CA THR A 573 28.78 6.09 33.71
C THR A 573 27.86 5.54 32.63
N LEU A 574 28.30 5.53 31.38
CA LEU A 574 27.47 5.06 30.26
C LEU A 574 27.16 3.56 30.30
N ARG A 575 28.11 2.73 30.78
CA ARG A 575 27.85 1.29 30.99
C ARG A 575 26.77 1.05 32.04
N SER A 576 26.65 1.91 33.05
CA SER A 576 25.65 1.76 34.11
C SER A 576 24.20 1.91 33.60
N TYR A 577 24.00 2.55 32.44
CA TYR A 577 22.68 2.71 31.82
C TYR A 577 22.27 1.53 30.92
N LEU A 578 23.16 0.58 30.61
CA LEU A 578 22.82 -0.59 29.78
C LEU A 578 21.66 -1.44 30.34
N PRO A 579 21.63 -1.79 31.65
CA PRO A 579 20.51 -2.50 32.23
C PRO A 579 19.19 -1.73 32.10
N GLU A 580 19.23 -0.40 32.25
CA GLU A 580 18.05 0.46 32.14
C GLU A 580 17.54 0.53 30.69
N LEU A 581 18.43 0.68 29.71
CA LEU A 581 18.08 0.63 28.29
C LEU A 581 17.40 -0.70 27.92
N ARG A 582 17.92 -1.81 28.44
CA ARG A 582 17.32 -3.14 28.25
C ARG A 582 15.97 -3.26 28.96
N ALA A 583 15.80 -2.62 30.12
CA ALA A 583 14.54 -2.59 30.84
C ALA A 583 13.46 -1.79 30.10
N ILE A 584 13.80 -0.63 29.52
CA ILE A 584 12.86 0.21 28.74
C ILE A 584 12.28 -0.57 27.55
N LEU A 585 13.10 -1.40 26.89
CA LEU A 585 12.64 -2.24 25.78
C LEU A 585 11.63 -3.33 26.20
N ASN A 586 11.55 -3.64 27.49
CA ASN A 586 10.64 -4.64 28.06
C ASN A 586 9.43 -3.99 28.77
N GLN A 587 9.29 -2.67 28.76
CA GLN A 587 8.12 -1.96 29.32
C GLN A 587 6.87 -2.09 28.43
N GLU A 588 5.81 -1.36 28.76
CA GLU A 588 4.59 -1.30 27.95
C GLU A 588 4.87 -0.90 26.50
N ILE A 589 4.09 -1.47 25.58
CA ILE A 589 4.27 -1.35 24.12
C ILE A 589 4.48 0.11 23.65
N PRO A 590 3.74 1.13 24.12
CA PRO A 590 3.94 2.50 23.67
C PRO A 590 5.34 3.04 23.97
N VAL A 591 5.84 2.81 25.19
CA VAL A 591 7.14 3.30 25.66
C VAL A 591 8.28 2.59 24.93
N ALA A 592 8.19 1.25 24.86
CA ALA A 592 9.18 0.44 24.15
C ALA A 592 9.22 0.78 22.65
N ALA A 593 8.08 1.01 22.00
CA ALA A 593 8.02 1.37 20.58
C ALA A 593 8.63 2.76 20.32
N GLU A 594 8.47 3.72 21.23
CA GLU A 594 9.11 5.03 21.13
C GLU A 594 10.63 4.93 21.28
N ALA A 595 11.11 4.17 22.27
CA ALA A 595 12.53 3.91 22.46
C ALA A 595 13.17 3.25 21.23
N ILE A 596 12.53 2.22 20.67
CA ILE A 596 12.98 1.54 19.44
C ILE A 596 13.04 2.52 18.26
N ARG A 597 12.04 3.40 18.12
CA ARG A 597 11.97 4.38 17.04
C ARG A 597 13.10 5.40 17.12
N ARG A 598 13.47 5.83 18.32
CA ARG A 598 14.60 6.74 18.55
C ARG A 598 15.93 6.03 18.28
N LEU A 599 16.06 4.77 18.69
CA LEU A 599 17.26 3.96 18.46
C LEU A 599 17.47 3.59 17.00
N THR A 600 16.42 3.27 16.24
CA THR A 600 16.57 2.69 14.89
C THR A 600 16.21 3.65 13.75
N GLY A 601 15.46 4.71 14.03
CA GLY A 601 14.82 5.51 12.98
C GLY A 601 13.81 4.68 12.17
N PRO A 602 13.51 5.06 10.91
CA PRO A 602 12.65 4.27 10.05
C PRO A 602 13.36 2.99 9.56
N ILE A 603 12.75 1.84 9.78
CA ILE A 603 13.28 0.54 9.35
C ILE A 603 12.71 0.21 7.97
N ALA A 604 13.55 0.22 6.94
CA ALA A 604 13.17 -0.07 5.57
C ALA A 604 13.11 -1.58 5.31
N ILE A 605 11.93 -2.08 4.95
CA ILE A 605 11.70 -3.48 4.62
C ILE A 605 11.70 -3.66 3.11
N ARG A 606 12.60 -4.53 2.62
CA ARG A 606 12.61 -5.04 1.25
C ARG A 606 12.33 -6.53 1.20
N GLN A 607 11.82 -6.99 0.07
CA GLN A 607 11.50 -8.40 -0.16
C GLN A 607 12.48 -9.00 -1.18
N GLU A 608 13.03 -10.17 -0.88
CA GLU A 608 13.85 -10.96 -1.81
C GLU A 608 13.32 -12.39 -1.97
N ALA A 609 13.55 -12.98 -3.14
CA ALA A 609 13.27 -14.38 -3.37
C ALA A 609 14.25 -15.27 -2.58
N ILE A 610 13.77 -16.39 -2.04
CA ILE A 610 14.62 -17.35 -1.34
C ILE A 610 15.26 -18.26 -2.41
N PRO A 611 16.60 -18.32 -2.51
CA PRO A 611 17.28 -19.24 -3.43
C PRO A 611 16.82 -20.69 -3.19
N GLY A 612 16.44 -21.40 -4.26
CA GLY A 612 16.01 -22.81 -4.19
C GLY A 612 14.53 -23.07 -3.84
N LYS A 613 13.71 -22.04 -3.55
CA LYS A 613 12.25 -22.22 -3.40
C LYS A 613 11.46 -21.60 -4.56
N LYS A 614 10.57 -22.40 -5.18
CA LYS A 614 9.61 -21.91 -6.18
C LYS A 614 8.58 -20.91 -5.60
N ARG A 615 8.35 -20.90 -4.29
CA ARG A 615 7.39 -20.01 -3.60
C ARG A 615 7.93 -19.58 -2.22
N GLY A 616 7.73 -18.31 -1.89
CA GLY A 616 8.11 -17.71 -0.61
C GLY A 616 9.19 -16.64 -0.76
N ALA A 617 9.09 -15.60 0.07
CA ALA A 617 10.02 -14.48 0.05
C ALA A 617 10.55 -14.16 1.45
N ARG A 618 11.81 -13.73 1.49
CA ARG A 618 12.48 -13.25 2.69
C ARG A 618 12.33 -11.74 2.81
N TRP A 619 12.14 -11.27 4.03
CA TRP A 619 12.15 -9.84 4.32
C TRP A 619 13.55 -9.49 4.80
N ILE A 620 14.08 -8.37 4.33
CA ILE A 620 15.32 -7.79 4.84
C ILE A 620 14.97 -6.42 5.38
N ALA A 621 15.30 -6.21 6.66
CA ALA A 621 15.14 -4.95 7.35
C ALA A 621 16.47 -4.19 7.32
N SER A 622 16.47 -2.99 6.78
CA SER A 622 17.64 -2.12 6.71
C SER A 622 17.39 -0.85 7.52
N PHE A 623 18.30 -0.53 8.44
CA PHE A 623 18.23 0.66 9.30
C PHE A 623 19.60 1.03 9.87
N SER A 624 19.72 2.24 10.42
CA SER A 624 20.97 2.74 11.02
C SER A 624 20.74 2.98 12.52
N PRO A 625 21.27 2.11 13.40
CA PRO A 625 21.08 2.28 14.84
C PRO A 625 21.86 3.49 15.38
N ASP A 626 21.17 4.36 16.11
CA ASP A 626 21.70 5.56 16.76
C ASP A 626 21.62 5.40 18.29
N LEU A 627 22.73 4.92 18.86
CA LEU A 627 22.91 4.77 20.31
C LEU A 627 22.94 6.11 21.05
N LEU A 628 23.40 7.19 20.42
CA LEU A 628 23.45 8.51 21.05
C LEU A 628 22.05 9.06 21.30
N ALA A 629 21.15 8.89 20.33
CA ALA A 629 19.78 9.36 20.42
C ALA A 629 19.00 8.73 21.59
N ILE A 630 19.21 7.43 21.86
CA ILE A 630 18.56 6.76 22.99
C ILE A 630 19.24 7.10 24.32
N LEU A 631 20.58 7.18 24.36
CA LEU A 631 21.31 7.56 25.57
C LEU A 631 20.91 8.95 26.04
N ARG A 632 20.81 9.93 25.13
CA ARG A 632 20.34 11.29 25.43
C ARG A 632 18.98 11.28 26.12
N HIS A 633 18.06 10.44 25.64
CA HIS A 633 16.71 10.37 26.21
C HIS A 633 16.72 9.90 27.66
N VAL A 634 17.52 8.88 27.97
CA VAL A 634 17.63 8.33 29.33
C VAL A 634 18.34 9.31 30.25
N THR A 635 19.33 10.05 29.75
CA THR A 635 20.13 11.00 30.53
C THR A 635 19.41 12.33 30.81
N GLN A 636 18.52 12.78 29.91
CA GLN A 636 17.77 14.03 30.07
C GLN A 636 16.80 14.01 31.26
N GLU A 637 16.31 12.83 31.66
CA GLU A 637 15.40 12.71 32.81
C GLU A 637 16.11 12.72 34.17
N LYS A 638 17.45 12.63 34.20
CA LYS A 638 18.23 12.36 35.43
C LYS A 638 19.30 13.40 35.79
N ASP A 639 19.30 14.57 35.14
CA ASP A 639 20.18 15.71 35.47
C ASP A 639 21.68 15.33 35.61
N CYS A 640 22.16 14.48 34.71
CA CYS A 640 23.51 13.90 34.81
C CYS A 640 24.58 14.77 34.10
N PRO A 641 25.85 14.74 34.56
CA PRO A 641 26.93 15.58 34.02
C PRO A 641 27.25 15.30 32.54
N ASP A 642 27.03 14.06 32.06
CA ASP A 642 27.25 13.68 30.66
C ASP A 642 26.11 14.15 29.72
N SER A 643 24.99 14.65 30.26
CA SER A 643 23.80 15.09 29.48
C SER A 643 24.13 16.23 28.52
N VAL A 644 24.88 17.23 29.01
CA VAL A 644 25.30 18.39 28.22
C VAL A 644 26.20 17.97 27.06
N THR A 645 27.12 17.04 27.31
CA THR A 645 28.02 16.50 26.29
C THR A 645 27.25 15.69 25.25
N LEU A 646 26.29 14.85 25.67
CA LEU A 646 25.44 14.09 24.75
C LEU A 646 24.53 14.99 23.91
N GLU A 647 23.99 16.07 24.47
CA GLU A 647 23.19 17.05 23.74
C GLU A 647 24.01 17.78 22.68
N TYR A 648 25.23 18.21 23.02
CA TYR A 648 26.18 18.81 22.08
C TYR A 648 26.51 17.85 20.93
N LEU A 649 26.83 16.60 21.25
CA LEU A 649 27.17 15.58 20.25
C LEU A 649 25.97 15.23 19.35
N CYS A 650 24.74 15.21 19.85
CA CYS A 650 23.55 14.98 19.00
C CYS A 650 23.28 16.13 18.00
N GLY A 651 23.86 17.32 18.20
CA GLY A 651 23.69 18.49 17.32
C GLY A 651 24.55 18.48 16.06
N GLY A 652 25.59 17.64 15.99
CA GLY A 652 26.55 17.58 14.88
C GLY A 652 26.49 16.29 14.07
N ASN A 653 26.76 16.36 12.76
CA ASN A 653 26.92 15.20 11.88
C ASN A 653 28.34 14.59 11.96
N TRP A 654 28.79 14.21 13.15
CA TRP A 654 30.15 13.67 13.36
C TRP A 654 30.21 12.14 13.41
N ILE A 655 29.06 11.48 13.59
CA ILE A 655 28.88 10.03 13.36
C ILE A 655 27.75 9.83 12.35
N THR A 656 28.06 9.16 11.25
CA THR A 656 27.06 8.52 10.39
C THR A 656 26.87 7.08 10.87
N PRO A 657 25.73 6.73 11.49
CA PRO A 657 25.50 5.37 11.93
C PRO A 657 25.46 4.43 10.72
N ALA A 658 26.31 3.40 10.76
CA ALA A 658 26.43 2.42 9.69
C ALA A 658 25.08 1.72 9.45
N ALA A 659 24.67 1.62 8.19
CA ALA A 659 23.44 0.92 7.83
C ALA A 659 23.62 -0.58 8.03
N VAL A 660 22.74 -1.18 8.82
CA VAL A 660 22.72 -2.62 9.08
C VAL A 660 21.56 -3.25 8.34
N SER A 661 21.75 -4.47 7.85
CA SER A 661 20.70 -5.27 7.21
C SER A 661 20.47 -6.57 7.98
N VAL A 662 19.24 -6.75 8.48
CA VAL A 662 18.81 -7.91 9.28
C VAL A 662 17.80 -8.74 8.48
N PRO A 663 18.04 -10.05 8.26
CA PRO A 663 17.05 -10.92 7.65
C PRO A 663 15.91 -11.22 8.64
N VAL A 664 14.67 -10.96 8.23
CA VAL A 664 13.45 -11.24 9.01
C VAL A 664 12.83 -12.55 8.51
N GLU A 665 13.40 -13.65 8.98
CA GLU A 665 12.90 -15.00 8.75
C GLU A 665 12.63 -15.69 10.09
N SER A 666 11.58 -16.50 10.17
CA SER A 666 11.46 -17.45 11.26
C SER A 666 12.54 -18.50 11.06
N VAL A 667 13.68 -18.37 11.75
CA VAL A 667 14.71 -19.42 11.76
C VAL A 667 14.03 -20.68 12.28
N PRO A 668 13.89 -21.73 11.45
CA PRO A 668 13.25 -22.96 11.90
C PRO A 668 14.00 -23.53 13.10
N LYS A 669 13.29 -24.13 14.06
CA LYS A 669 13.93 -24.73 15.26
C LYS A 669 15.12 -25.66 14.93
N TYR A 670 15.05 -26.38 13.80
CA TYR A 670 16.13 -27.26 13.35
C TYR A 670 17.42 -26.50 13.00
N GLU A 671 17.32 -25.29 12.45
CA GLU A 671 18.44 -24.43 12.06
C GLU A 671 19.06 -23.75 13.28
N GLN A 672 18.25 -23.45 14.32
CA GLN A 672 18.73 -22.99 15.62
C GLN A 672 19.48 -24.08 16.40
N LEU A 673 19.03 -25.33 16.30
CA LEU A 673 19.64 -26.48 16.99
C LEU A 673 20.88 -27.01 16.28
N ALA A 674 21.07 -26.69 15.00
CA ALA A 674 22.14 -27.24 14.16
C ALA A 674 23.56 -26.99 14.70
N PRO A 675 23.93 -25.76 15.13
CA PRO A 675 25.27 -25.50 15.67
C PRO A 675 25.51 -26.28 16.96
N LYS A 676 24.52 -26.29 17.86
CA LYS A 676 24.59 -27.01 19.14
C LYS A 676 24.68 -28.52 18.95
N PHE A 677 23.95 -29.08 17.99
CA PHE A 677 24.00 -30.52 17.71
C PHE A 677 25.34 -30.90 17.10
N ARG A 678 25.89 -30.06 16.21
CA ARG A 678 27.23 -30.24 15.65
C ARG A 678 28.29 -30.22 16.75
N GLU A 679 28.24 -29.24 17.65
CA GLU A 679 29.15 -29.17 18.79
C GLU A 679 29.07 -30.41 19.70
N LEU A 680 27.86 -30.88 20.02
CA LEU A 680 27.65 -32.09 20.82
C LEU A 680 28.13 -33.35 20.11
N HIS A 681 27.92 -33.44 18.79
CA HIS A 681 28.38 -34.55 17.97
C HIS A 681 29.91 -34.56 17.84
N ASP A 682 30.53 -33.39 17.64
CA ASP A 682 31.98 -33.22 17.59
C ASP A 682 32.64 -33.55 18.94
N LYS A 683 31.93 -33.32 20.06
CA LYS A 683 32.31 -33.77 21.40
C LYS A 683 32.15 -35.29 21.63
N GLY A 684 31.59 -36.04 20.67
CA GLY A 684 31.45 -37.51 20.75
C GLY A 684 30.05 -38.02 21.13
N ALA A 685 29.06 -37.14 21.35
CA ALA A 685 27.71 -37.57 21.71
C ALA A 685 27.02 -38.30 20.54
N SER A 686 26.50 -39.51 20.80
CA SER A 686 25.78 -40.28 19.79
C SER A 686 24.50 -39.59 19.33
N ILE A 687 24.09 -39.83 18.07
CA ILE A 687 22.82 -39.32 17.51
C ILE A 687 21.62 -39.71 18.39
N GLN A 688 21.64 -40.92 18.98
CA GLN A 688 20.56 -41.35 19.88
C GLN A 688 20.56 -40.60 21.21
N THR A 689 21.73 -40.27 21.75
CA THR A 689 21.88 -39.49 22.98
C THR A 689 21.34 -38.07 22.79
N ILE A 690 21.71 -37.41 21.68
CA ILE A 690 21.21 -36.08 21.30
C ILE A 690 19.68 -36.11 21.11
N ALA A 691 19.16 -37.16 20.46
CA ALA A 691 17.73 -37.34 20.23
C ALA A 691 16.94 -37.49 21.54
N ALA A 692 17.44 -38.32 22.47
CA ALA A 692 16.80 -38.55 23.76
C ALA A 692 16.76 -37.29 24.63
N ALA A 693 17.86 -36.54 24.69
CA ALA A 693 17.95 -35.33 25.51
C ALA A 693 17.06 -34.19 25.01
N HIS A 694 16.87 -34.08 23.69
CA HIS A 694 16.05 -33.03 23.07
C HIS A 694 14.62 -33.46 22.71
N GLY A 695 14.24 -34.72 23.02
CA GLY A 695 12.91 -35.26 22.72
C GLY A 695 12.57 -35.35 21.22
N LEU A 696 13.59 -35.47 20.37
CA LEU A 696 13.48 -35.56 18.91
C LEU A 696 13.63 -37.00 18.42
N CYS A 697 13.19 -37.30 17.20
CA CYS A 697 13.51 -38.60 16.60
C CYS A 697 14.94 -38.60 16.02
N TRP A 698 15.57 -39.77 15.98
CA TRP A 698 16.93 -39.95 15.46
C TRP A 698 17.09 -39.44 14.01
N ASP A 699 16.08 -39.65 13.15
CA ASP A 699 16.05 -39.14 11.77
C ASP A 699 16.06 -37.61 11.73
N GLN A 700 15.33 -36.95 12.64
CA GLN A 700 15.34 -35.49 12.76
C GLN A 700 16.72 -34.97 13.15
N VAL A 701 17.38 -35.60 14.13
CA VAL A 701 18.74 -35.23 14.55
C VAL A 701 19.74 -35.45 13.41
N LYS A 702 19.64 -36.56 12.67
CA LYS A 702 20.49 -36.84 11.51
C LYS A 702 20.31 -35.81 10.39
N MET A 703 19.07 -35.40 10.12
CA MET A 703 18.78 -34.34 9.16
C MET A 703 19.29 -32.96 9.62
N ILE A 704 19.21 -32.65 10.92
CA ILE A 704 19.76 -31.43 11.51
C ILE A 704 21.28 -31.40 11.41
N LEU A 705 21.95 -32.51 11.74
CA LEU A 705 23.41 -32.64 11.62
C LEU A 705 23.86 -32.56 10.15
N ARG A 706 23.11 -33.18 9.24
CA ARG A 706 23.36 -33.06 7.79
C ARG A 706 23.26 -31.60 7.34
N PHE A 707 22.22 -30.88 7.78
CA PHE A 707 22.10 -29.45 7.53
C PHE A 707 23.28 -28.65 8.13
N ALA A 708 23.71 -28.99 9.35
CA ALA A 708 24.87 -28.35 9.99
C ALA A 708 26.19 -28.57 9.25
N ALA A 709 26.30 -29.67 8.50
CA ALA A 709 27.48 -30.05 7.72
C ALA A 709 27.45 -29.50 6.29
N THR A 710 26.32 -29.61 5.59
CA THR A 710 26.22 -29.28 4.15
C THR A 710 25.53 -27.94 3.87
N GLY A 711 24.86 -27.34 4.84
CA GLY A 711 24.03 -26.14 4.64
C GLY A 711 22.74 -26.37 3.85
N GLU A 712 22.51 -27.59 3.34
CA GLU A 712 21.32 -27.93 2.57
C GLU A 712 20.10 -28.13 3.48
N ARG A 713 19.07 -27.30 3.29
CA ARG A 713 17.86 -27.36 4.12
C ARG A 713 17.13 -28.71 3.97
N PRO A 714 16.80 -29.39 5.07
CA PRO A 714 16.21 -30.73 5.03
C PRO A 714 14.81 -30.70 4.42
N SER A 715 14.58 -31.55 3.41
CA SER A 715 13.24 -31.84 2.92
C SER A 715 12.55 -32.80 3.89
N TRP A 716 11.77 -32.27 4.82
CA TRP A 716 10.95 -33.08 5.71
C TRP A 716 9.96 -33.89 4.87
N PRO A 717 10.00 -35.23 4.89
CA PRO A 717 8.99 -36.03 4.23
C PRO A 717 7.63 -35.59 4.78
N LYS A 718 6.70 -35.20 3.90
CA LYS A 718 5.31 -34.91 4.30
C LYS A 718 4.87 -36.11 5.13
N LYS A 719 4.42 -35.88 6.38
CA LYS A 719 3.82 -36.96 7.18
C LYS A 719 2.74 -37.60 6.31
N LYS A 720 3.03 -38.76 5.71
CA LYS A 720 1.97 -39.70 5.37
C LYS A 720 1.30 -39.93 6.73
N LYS A 721 -0.01 -39.69 6.84
CA LYS A 721 -0.80 -40.23 7.95
C LYS A 721 -0.68 -41.75 7.83
N SER A 722 0.44 -42.30 8.29
CA SER A 722 0.59 -43.72 8.48
C SER A 722 -0.01 -43.97 9.84
N PRO A 723 -1.12 -44.71 9.94
CA PRO A 723 -1.68 -45.04 11.23
C PRO A 723 -0.67 -45.90 11.99
N ASN A 724 -0.42 -45.52 13.22
CA ASN A 724 -0.05 -46.41 14.33
C ASN A 724 1.35 -47.03 14.43
N ARG A 725 2.29 -46.94 13.48
CA ARG A 725 3.58 -47.66 13.68
C ARG A 725 4.59 -46.94 14.60
N SER A 726 4.72 -45.62 14.51
CA SER A 726 5.64 -44.85 15.37
C SER A 726 5.08 -44.55 16.76
N ASP A 727 3.78 -44.28 16.84
CA ASP A 727 3.10 -44.04 18.12
C ASP A 727 3.01 -45.33 18.94
N LYS A 728 2.73 -46.50 18.33
CA LYS A 728 2.82 -47.80 19.04
C LYS A 728 4.19 -48.06 19.65
N ASN A 729 5.28 -47.77 18.93
CA ASN A 729 6.63 -47.97 19.48
C ASN A 729 6.95 -46.97 20.60
N ARG A 730 6.39 -45.76 20.54
CA ARG A 730 6.56 -44.73 21.57
C ARG A 730 5.76 -45.06 22.82
N GLU A 731 4.53 -45.52 22.66
CA GLU A 731 3.70 -46.10 23.71
C GLU A 731 4.36 -47.32 24.34
N LYS A 732 4.95 -48.22 23.53
CA LYS A 732 5.50 -49.50 24.02
C LYS A 732 6.70 -49.34 24.95
N PHE A 733 7.63 -48.39 24.75
CA PHE A 733 8.72 -48.21 25.73
C PHE A 733 8.29 -47.37 26.94
N MET A 734 7.33 -46.44 26.78
CA MET A 734 6.82 -45.64 27.88
C MET A 734 6.02 -46.50 28.86
N SER A 735 5.18 -47.42 28.35
CA SER A 735 4.36 -48.31 29.18
C SER A 735 5.19 -49.31 30.02
N HIS A 736 6.39 -49.67 29.56
CA HIS A 736 7.28 -50.58 30.28
C HIS A 736 8.38 -49.83 31.06
N SER A 737 8.38 -48.49 31.10
CA SER A 737 9.47 -47.73 31.70
C SER A 737 9.63 -47.95 33.21
N ASP A 738 8.53 -47.94 33.96
CA ASP A 738 8.54 -48.16 35.40
C ASP A 738 8.97 -49.60 35.76
N GLU A 739 8.50 -50.59 35.00
CA GLU A 739 8.83 -52.00 35.21
C GLU A 739 10.29 -52.30 34.85
N VAL A 740 10.81 -51.71 33.76
CA VAL A 740 12.22 -51.81 33.39
C VAL A 740 13.11 -51.17 34.46
N VAL A 741 12.70 -50.06 35.07
CA VAL A 741 13.47 -49.43 36.16
C VAL A 741 13.48 -50.30 37.41
N SER A 742 12.33 -50.85 37.81
CA SER A 742 12.22 -51.74 38.97
C SER A 742 13.09 -52.99 38.82
N ARG A 743 12.94 -53.72 37.71
CA ARG A 743 13.71 -54.95 37.45
C ARG A 743 15.21 -54.71 37.31
N ARG A 744 15.59 -53.59 36.69
CA ARG A 744 17.00 -53.23 36.55
C ARG A 744 17.63 -52.79 37.87
N SER A 745 16.85 -52.14 38.75
CA SER A 745 17.27 -51.80 40.12
C SER A 745 17.44 -53.05 40.99
N ASN A 746 16.67 -54.10 40.72
CA ASN A 746 16.81 -55.44 41.32
C ASN A 746 17.96 -56.27 40.72
N GLY A 747 18.73 -55.69 39.79
CA GLY A 747 19.97 -56.27 39.27
C GLY A 747 19.83 -57.06 37.97
N GLU A 748 18.67 -57.15 37.34
CA GLU A 748 18.46 -57.95 36.12
C GLU A 748 19.11 -57.35 34.86
N SER A 749 19.53 -58.19 33.91
CA SER A 749 20.18 -57.73 32.67
C SER A 749 19.16 -57.21 31.64
N PHE A 750 19.56 -56.27 30.78
CA PHE A 750 18.66 -55.77 29.72
C PHE A 750 18.18 -56.89 28.77
N ALA A 751 19.01 -57.91 28.53
CA ALA A 751 18.64 -59.07 27.71
C ALA A 751 17.62 -59.98 28.42
N LYS A 752 17.74 -60.17 29.75
CA LYS A 752 16.78 -60.94 30.55
C LYS A 752 15.44 -60.22 30.63
N ILE A 753 15.46 -58.91 30.92
CA ILE A 753 14.27 -58.05 30.95
C ILE A 753 13.57 -58.02 29.57
N ALA A 754 14.35 -58.00 28.48
CA ALA A 754 13.82 -58.07 27.11
C ALA A 754 13.08 -59.38 26.83
N LEU A 755 13.67 -60.51 27.25
CA LEU A 755 13.09 -61.84 27.09
C LEU A 755 11.78 -61.98 27.88
N GLU A 756 11.79 -61.57 29.15
CA GLU A 756 10.64 -61.72 30.06
C GLU A 756 9.47 -60.80 29.72
N LEU A 757 9.75 -59.58 29.22
CA LEU A 757 8.72 -58.63 28.77
C LEU A 757 8.31 -58.83 27.31
N GLY A 758 8.92 -59.78 26.58
CA GLY A 758 8.62 -60.03 25.16
C GLY A 758 8.90 -58.82 24.25
N ILE A 759 9.88 -57.98 24.61
CA ILE A 759 10.26 -56.77 23.87
C ILE A 759 11.73 -56.79 23.48
N GLY A 760 12.09 -56.18 22.35
CA GLY A 760 13.49 -56.10 21.93
C GLY A 760 14.36 -55.33 22.93
N GLU A 761 15.61 -55.75 23.12
CA GLU A 761 16.58 -55.14 24.06
C GLU A 761 16.78 -53.63 23.85
N THR A 762 16.68 -53.18 22.60
CA THR A 762 16.73 -51.75 22.25
C THR A 762 15.54 -50.96 22.82
N THR A 763 14.38 -51.58 22.96
CA THR A 763 13.18 -51.01 23.58
C THR A 763 13.35 -50.89 25.09
N VAL A 764 13.93 -51.92 25.74
CA VAL A 764 14.26 -51.91 27.17
C VAL A 764 15.25 -50.79 27.50
N ARG A 765 16.34 -50.66 26.72
CA ARG A 765 17.33 -49.59 26.92
C ARG A 765 16.70 -48.19 26.77
N ARG A 766 15.75 -48.02 25.85
CA ARG A 766 15.00 -46.75 25.69
C ARG A 766 14.07 -46.47 26.86
N ALA A 767 13.39 -47.49 27.37
CA ALA A 767 12.53 -47.38 28.54
C ALA A 767 13.34 -46.92 29.77
N TRP A 768 14.55 -47.46 29.95
CA TRP A 768 15.50 -47.05 30.99
C TRP A 768 16.00 -45.60 30.83
N ASP A 769 16.42 -45.21 29.63
CA ASP A 769 16.92 -43.85 29.35
C ASP A 769 15.82 -42.79 29.49
N HIS A 770 14.56 -43.15 29.15
CA HIS A 770 13.39 -42.28 29.32
C HIS A 770 13.10 -42.00 30.80
N ALA A 771 13.20 -43.02 31.66
CA ALA A 771 12.99 -42.88 33.10
C ALA A 771 14.18 -42.20 33.82
N ASN A 772 15.38 -42.21 33.23
CA ASN A 772 16.60 -41.59 33.80
C ASN A 772 17.17 -40.44 32.95
N PRO A 773 16.42 -39.33 32.76
CA PRO A 773 16.82 -38.25 31.88
C PRO A 773 18.07 -37.49 32.35
N CYS A 774 18.35 -37.48 33.66
CA CYS A 774 19.54 -36.82 34.22
C CYS A 774 20.84 -37.52 33.82
N CYS A 775 20.88 -38.84 33.83
CA CYS A 775 22.03 -39.64 33.40
C CYS A 775 22.27 -39.51 31.89
N ALA A 776 21.19 -39.49 31.10
CA ALA A 776 21.27 -39.23 29.66
C ALA A 776 21.78 -37.81 29.35
N ARG A 777 21.36 -36.79 30.11
CA ARG A 777 21.86 -35.41 29.97
C ARG A 777 23.34 -35.28 30.34
N LYS A 778 23.77 -35.81 31.48
CA LYS A 778 25.20 -35.77 31.88
C LYS A 778 26.09 -36.48 30.87
N ALA A 779 25.65 -37.62 30.33
CA ALA A 779 26.41 -38.34 29.32
C ALA A 779 26.47 -37.59 27.98
N MET A 780 25.38 -36.93 27.59
CA MET A 780 25.37 -36.03 26.43
C MET A 780 26.35 -34.86 26.59
N GLU A 781 26.34 -34.19 27.75
CA GLU A 781 27.22 -33.03 28.03
C GLU A 781 28.70 -33.42 27.97
N ASN A 782 29.02 -34.65 28.37
CA ASN A 782 30.37 -35.20 28.37
C ASN A 782 30.74 -35.96 27.09
N GLY A 783 29.86 -36.02 26.08
CA GLY A 783 30.16 -36.68 24.81
C GLY A 783 30.30 -38.21 24.88
N VAL A 784 29.76 -38.84 25.91
CA VAL A 784 29.87 -40.29 26.16
C VAL A 784 28.52 -40.98 26.07
N THR A 785 28.55 -42.29 25.84
CA THR A 785 27.33 -43.10 25.87
C THR A 785 26.79 -43.14 27.31
N PRO A 786 25.46 -43.02 27.54
CA PRO A 786 24.91 -43.09 28.89
C PRO A 786 25.39 -44.34 29.62
N VAL A 787 25.99 -44.15 30.79
CA VAL A 787 26.41 -45.27 31.65
C VAL A 787 25.14 -45.89 32.23
N ARG A 788 24.67 -46.99 31.63
CA ARG A 788 23.43 -47.68 32.02
C ARG A 788 23.64 -48.76 33.10
N GLY A 789 24.77 -48.67 33.81
CA GLY A 789 25.29 -49.69 34.73
C GLY A 789 25.71 -50.97 33.99
N ALA A 790 26.89 -51.51 34.31
CA ALA A 790 27.24 -52.86 33.87
C ALA A 790 26.54 -53.87 34.78
N TYR A 791 25.92 -54.91 34.21
CA TYR A 791 25.39 -56.03 34.98
C TYR A 791 26.52 -56.65 35.82
N ARG A 792 26.29 -56.83 37.13
CA ARG A 792 27.19 -57.55 38.02
C ARG A 792 26.64 -58.97 38.15
N HIS A 793 27.39 -59.98 37.71
CA HIS A 793 27.04 -61.40 37.94
C HIS A 793 27.23 -61.82 39.41
N LEU A 794 27.18 -60.88 40.36
CA LEU A 794 27.49 -61.06 41.77
C LEU A 794 26.34 -60.55 42.62
N LYS A 795 25.97 -61.32 43.65
CA LYS A 795 24.97 -60.88 44.65
C LYS A 795 25.51 -59.67 45.44
N PRO A 796 24.64 -58.78 45.95
CA PRO A 796 25.06 -57.61 46.73
C PRO A 796 25.95 -57.93 47.95
N GLU A 797 25.78 -59.12 48.53
CA GLU A 797 26.60 -59.63 49.63
C GLU A 797 28.01 -60.00 49.15
N GLN A 798 28.12 -60.72 48.04
CA GLN A 798 29.41 -61.08 47.43
C GLN A 798 30.18 -59.84 46.97
N ILE A 799 29.50 -58.79 46.53
CA ILE A 799 30.13 -57.51 46.17
C ILE A 799 30.74 -56.84 47.40
N ARG A 800 29.98 -56.75 48.51
CA ARG A 800 30.46 -56.14 49.75
C ARG A 800 31.68 -56.89 50.30
N GLU A 801 31.63 -58.22 50.25
CA GLU A 801 32.72 -59.06 50.73
C GLU A 801 33.97 -58.96 49.86
N VAL A 802 33.82 -58.99 48.52
CA VAL A 802 34.93 -58.77 47.57
C VAL A 802 35.52 -57.37 47.73
N HIS A 803 34.69 -56.34 47.91
CA HIS A 803 35.16 -54.97 48.10
C HIS A 803 35.92 -54.81 49.43
N SER A 804 35.41 -55.37 50.55
CA SER A 804 36.12 -55.38 51.84
C SER A 804 37.50 -56.02 51.70
N CYS A 805 37.56 -57.20 51.08
CA CYS A 805 38.82 -57.92 50.86
C CYS A 805 39.79 -57.17 49.94
N LEU A 806 39.28 -56.44 48.93
CA LEU A 806 40.10 -55.63 48.02
C LEU A 806 40.60 -54.33 48.68
N THR A 807 39.81 -53.70 49.56
CA THR A 807 40.18 -52.48 50.30
C THR A 807 41.13 -52.74 51.46
N GLU A 808 41.02 -53.90 52.12
CA GLU A 808 41.93 -54.32 53.19
C GLU A 808 43.34 -54.62 52.65
N GLY A 809 43.49 -54.94 51.37
CA GLY A 809 44.78 -55.05 50.66
C GLY A 809 45.68 -56.22 51.10
N LYS A 810 45.22 -57.06 52.02
CA LYS A 810 46.01 -58.15 52.65
C LYS A 810 45.95 -59.50 51.93
N LEU A 811 45.00 -59.69 51.01
CA LEU A 811 44.76 -60.96 50.33
C LEU A 811 45.07 -60.87 48.83
N SER A 812 45.70 -61.91 48.28
CA SER A 812 45.96 -62.00 46.84
C SER A 812 44.66 -62.31 46.06
N ILE A 813 44.59 -61.92 44.79
CA ILE A 813 43.38 -62.13 43.95
C ILE A 813 42.92 -63.61 43.92
N PRO A 814 43.82 -64.62 43.89
CA PRO A 814 43.46 -66.02 44.05
C PRO A 814 42.82 -66.37 45.41
N GLU A 815 43.30 -65.79 46.51
CA GLU A 815 42.77 -66.02 47.86
C GLU A 815 41.39 -65.38 48.05
N ILE A 816 41.19 -64.18 47.50
CA ILE A 816 39.88 -63.53 47.48
C ILE A 816 38.88 -64.38 46.69
N ALA A 817 39.31 -64.97 45.56
CA ALA A 817 38.47 -65.85 44.74
C ALA A 817 38.01 -67.11 45.48
N ALA A 818 38.92 -67.74 46.22
CA ALA A 818 38.61 -68.90 47.04
C ALA A 818 37.66 -68.56 48.19
N ARG A 819 37.84 -67.40 48.83
CA ARG A 819 37.03 -66.96 49.98
C ARG A 819 35.61 -66.55 49.61
N THR A 820 35.44 -65.81 48.51
CA THR A 820 34.12 -65.26 48.13
C THR A 820 33.36 -66.14 47.14
N GLY A 821 33.97 -67.24 46.65
CA GLY A 821 33.39 -68.11 45.62
C GLY A 821 33.24 -67.42 44.26
N VAL A 822 34.05 -66.38 43.99
CA VAL A 822 33.97 -65.55 42.79
C VAL A 822 35.17 -65.79 41.90
N SER A 823 34.99 -65.89 40.58
CA SER A 823 36.11 -66.09 39.67
C SER A 823 37.14 -64.95 39.73
N GLN A 824 38.43 -65.31 39.64
CA GLN A 824 39.54 -64.34 39.69
C GLN A 824 39.43 -63.23 38.64
N SER A 825 38.88 -63.53 37.45
CA SER A 825 38.61 -62.56 36.39
C SER A 825 37.56 -61.53 36.79
N THR A 826 36.56 -61.92 37.60
CA THR A 826 35.52 -61.04 38.12
C THR A 826 36.06 -60.15 39.24
N ILE A 827 36.91 -60.67 40.13
CA ILE A 827 37.60 -59.88 41.16
C ILE A 827 38.55 -58.85 40.54
N ARG A 828 39.28 -59.20 39.48
CA ARG A 828 40.11 -58.25 38.71
C ARG A 828 39.28 -57.10 38.12
N ARG A 829 38.08 -57.39 37.59
CA ARG A 829 37.16 -56.37 37.07
C ARG A 829 36.61 -55.48 38.18
N GLU A 830 36.29 -56.02 39.34
CA GLU A 830 35.85 -55.22 40.50
C GLU A 830 36.96 -54.34 41.06
N ARG A 831 38.21 -54.83 41.10
CA ARG A 831 39.38 -54.01 41.46
C ARG A 831 39.58 -52.83 40.52
N LEU A 832 39.45 -53.04 39.20
CA LEU A 832 39.51 -51.97 38.19
C LEU A 832 38.37 -50.96 38.34
N ARG A 833 37.18 -51.40 38.78
CA ARG A 833 36.03 -50.51 39.03
C ARG A 833 36.21 -49.65 40.27
N LEU A 834 36.80 -50.20 41.35
CA LEU A 834 37.16 -49.44 42.55
C LEU A 834 38.23 -48.37 42.28
N THR A 835 39.06 -48.54 41.24
CA THR A 835 40.07 -47.55 40.84
C THR A 835 39.60 -46.56 39.78
N GLN A 836 38.44 -46.78 39.13
CA GLN A 836 37.89 -45.92 38.07
C GLN A 836 36.60 -45.18 38.45
N GLY A 837 35.90 -45.61 39.51
CA GLY A 837 34.78 -44.89 40.10
C GLY A 837 35.28 -43.94 41.18
#